data_AF-A0A662IIT8-F1
#
_entry.id   AF-A0A662IIT8-F1
#
_cell.length_a   1.000
_cell.length_b   1.000
_cell.length_c   1.000
_cell.angle_alpha   90.00
_cell.angle_beta   90.00
_cell.angle_gamma   90.00
#
_symmetry.space_group_name_H-M   'P 1'
#
loop_
_entity.id
_entity.type
_entity.pdbx_description
1 polymer ?
#
loop_
_entity_poly.entity_id
_entity_poly.type
_entity_poly.pdbx_seq_one_letter_code
_entity_poly.pdbx_strand_id
1 'polypeptide(L)'
;MKTCMISIKNTLYQKFTIVTAIVLLLVLSLCPLRPVSSLSEGVDQGVVVSVFDIDQFLTLTTLSKLSEGRIIPVLVRERGDMAVLKALVSDSKRLLVSIEREDGSLGALNYVLTKLTAKKIMLLLYSPRGGILSKEFLEVIYKLLNAPEIIVPVVVSNVDGVEEVKHLLQVHGISLKLVLITDENLRTIAKKLDAQVMDCTEYFSKKNAGAPTRRIVVTVEGDPFSILAPYYATLTDSSFLVVKSASELGQALKGIRPKSLVYVVSFDTLKGKGNIREVYKAAIKIDDDEYFDASIGVVTATSISKLSIYMARYMLYQSILKHYPRKALLIYMQDSVALSLKIERGLRYYGFTVEKLTDYRKGNLTRWHVLRELKEPSIITYINLHGNPLGMAPTTTGPFLISSFLMPESLPATIIVTLSCETVDIYEEYVRDPRQSIALQFVSKGAIAYIGAMKIEKSGDETSTGYPELIVQLCLQGYTLGEIVRIVNNIHICEIKGVDPWIRAYTVLLGDPDIRLSEFQADFEIRTLKPGEEYEIVFSRNCIAALIRLPIKGEHIAKVSINLPALFTKRYIEREDGRLVLNLCLTRILTGDVGDFGPNTSLKVTILYKPSPLIYYVTYASIIVAIVVLMLFLRRFEKKRKGKA
;
A
#
# COMPACT_ATOMS: atom_id res chain seq x y z
N MET A 1 36.00 21.34 54.01
CA MET A 1 35.02 22.38 53.63
C MET A 1 35.16 22.67 52.13
N LYS A 2 34.02 22.65 51.43
CA LYS A 2 33.67 22.92 50.00
C LYS A 2 34.75 23.47 49.04
N THR A 3 35.22 22.68 48.04
CA THR A 3 34.89 22.64 46.58
C THR A 3 35.41 23.80 45.69
N CYS A 4 36.29 23.52 44.72
CA CYS A 4 36.17 23.98 43.32
C CYS A 4 37.18 23.26 42.38
N MET A 5 36.69 22.88 41.21
CA MET A 5 37.33 22.10 40.15
C MET A 5 37.14 22.86 38.83
N ILE A 6 37.92 22.49 37.80
CA ILE A 6 37.82 22.83 36.36
C ILE A 6 38.77 23.96 35.91
N SER A 7 39.46 23.87 34.78
CA SER A 7 40.26 22.84 34.08
C SER A 7 40.68 23.49 32.77
N ILE A 8 41.98 23.40 32.51
CA ILE A 8 42.75 24.03 31.45
C ILE A 8 42.42 23.37 30.11
N LYS A 9 41.74 24.09 29.20
CA LYS A 9 41.65 23.76 27.77
C LYS A 9 41.58 25.04 26.92
N ASN A 10 42.72 25.64 26.57
CA ASN A 10 42.74 26.62 25.45
C ASN A 10 44.10 26.93 24.81
N THR A 11 45.11 26.04 24.85
CA THR A 11 46.45 26.39 24.29
C THR A 11 47.19 25.24 23.59
N LEU A 12 46.49 24.18 23.20
CA LEU A 12 47.02 23.12 22.31
C LEU A 12 46.41 23.14 20.89
N TYR A 13 45.33 23.88 20.67
CA TYR A 13 44.56 23.85 19.40
C TYR A 13 45.06 24.83 18.32
N GLN A 14 46.01 25.73 18.62
CA GLN A 14 46.54 26.71 17.65
C GLN A 14 47.94 26.39 17.10
N LYS A 15 48.66 25.38 17.65
CA LYS A 15 49.98 24.98 17.14
C LYS A 15 49.97 23.67 16.31
N PHE A 16 48.89 22.88 16.34
CA PHE A 16 48.75 21.67 15.52
C PHE A 16 48.25 21.95 14.09
N THR A 17 47.56 23.07 13.87
CA THR A 17 46.93 23.40 12.57
C THR A 17 47.93 23.97 11.54
N ILE A 18 49.06 24.54 11.98
CA ILE A 18 50.06 25.13 11.08
C ILE A 18 51.14 24.11 10.65
N VAL A 19 51.47 23.13 11.50
CA VAL A 19 52.48 22.10 11.19
C VAL A 19 51.93 21.02 10.25
N THR A 20 50.63 20.73 10.29
CA THR A 20 49.99 19.74 9.40
C THR A 20 49.79 20.28 7.97
N ALA A 21 49.67 21.60 7.80
CA ALA A 21 49.53 22.25 6.49
C ALA A 21 50.84 22.31 5.70
N ILE A 22 52.01 22.34 6.38
CA ILE A 22 53.33 22.43 5.74
C ILE A 22 53.85 21.05 5.32
N VAL A 23 53.45 19.97 6.02
CA VAL A 23 53.85 18.60 5.67
C VAL A 23 53.05 18.04 4.48
N LEU A 24 51.79 18.46 4.28
CA LEU A 24 51.00 18.02 3.12
C LEU A 24 51.41 18.71 1.80
N LEU A 25 51.94 19.95 1.88
CA LEU A 25 52.45 20.70 0.73
C LEU A 25 53.85 20.24 0.27
N LEU A 26 54.61 19.54 1.12
CA LEU A 26 55.94 19.01 0.79
C LEU A 26 55.91 17.59 0.21
N VAL A 27 54.82 16.84 0.37
CA VAL A 27 54.66 15.50 -0.23
C VAL A 27 54.11 15.57 -1.67
N LEU A 28 53.51 16.70 -2.07
CA LEU A 28 53.03 16.93 -3.43
C LEU A 28 54.08 17.54 -4.38
N SER A 29 55.28 17.88 -3.90
CA SER A 29 56.37 18.47 -4.70
C SER A 29 57.47 17.48 -5.14
N LEU A 30 57.31 16.19 -4.87
CA LEU A 30 58.30 15.15 -5.19
C LEU A 30 57.67 13.96 -5.94
N CYS A 31 57.14 14.19 -7.14
CA CYS A 31 57.14 13.19 -8.21
C CYS A 31 56.98 13.89 -9.58
N PRO A 32 57.84 13.59 -10.57
CA PRO A 32 57.93 14.34 -11.81
C PRO A 32 56.73 14.06 -12.73
N LEU A 33 56.06 15.11 -13.18
CA LEU A 33 55.20 15.06 -14.36
C LEU A 33 56.09 14.73 -15.58
N ARG A 34 56.03 13.47 -16.04
CA ARG A 34 56.34 13.12 -17.44
C ARG A 34 55.02 12.86 -18.18
N PRO A 35 54.95 13.26 -19.46
CA PRO A 35 53.71 13.33 -20.21
C PRO A 35 53.32 11.94 -20.73
N VAL A 36 52.07 11.55 -20.50
CA VAL A 36 51.40 10.39 -21.12
C VAL A 36 49.98 10.88 -21.41
N SER A 37 49.76 11.47 -22.58
CA SER A 37 49.16 10.83 -23.76
C SER A 37 47.83 10.14 -23.47
N SER A 38 46.77 10.72 -24.04
CA SER A 38 45.50 10.08 -24.42
C SER A 38 44.93 9.04 -23.44
N LEU A 39 44.08 9.48 -22.53
CA LEU A 39 43.05 8.63 -21.93
C LEU A 39 41.70 9.31 -22.10
N SER A 40 40.98 8.83 -23.11
CA SER A 40 39.53 8.81 -23.16
C SER A 40 39.00 8.08 -21.92
N GLU A 41 38.91 8.75 -20.78
CA GLU A 41 38.07 8.28 -19.69
C GLU A 41 36.66 8.82 -19.94
N GLY A 42 35.86 7.93 -20.54
CA GLY A 42 34.50 8.20 -20.96
C GLY A 42 33.63 8.67 -19.80
N VAL A 43 32.82 9.66 -20.11
CA VAL A 43 31.56 9.91 -19.40
C VAL A 43 30.80 8.58 -19.42
N ASP A 44 30.45 8.00 -18.27
CA ASP A 44 29.46 6.91 -18.21
C ASP A 44 28.28 7.33 -19.10
N GLN A 45 27.95 6.54 -20.14
CA GLN A 45 26.90 6.91 -21.09
C GLN A 45 25.58 7.13 -20.35
N GLY A 46 25.15 8.40 -20.29
CA GLY A 46 23.90 8.77 -19.64
C GLY A 46 22.70 8.19 -20.38
N VAL A 47 21.58 8.02 -19.68
CA VAL A 47 20.31 7.65 -20.32
C VAL A 47 19.47 8.92 -20.48
N VAL A 48 18.95 9.14 -21.68
CA VAL A 48 17.93 10.15 -21.97
C VAL A 48 16.56 9.47 -21.93
N VAL A 49 15.67 10.00 -21.11
CA VAL A 49 14.34 9.44 -20.92
C VAL A 49 13.28 10.43 -21.45
N SER A 50 12.43 9.94 -22.35
CA SER A 50 11.30 10.69 -22.91
C SER A 50 10.15 10.75 -21.93
N VAL A 51 9.63 11.95 -21.66
CA VAL A 51 8.50 12.14 -20.72
C VAL A 51 7.25 12.61 -21.47
N PHE A 52 6.13 11.91 -21.28
CA PHE A 52 4.86 12.18 -21.96
C PHE A 52 4.08 13.37 -21.36
N ASP A 53 4.19 13.58 -20.04
CA ASP A 53 3.55 14.65 -19.31
C ASP A 53 4.41 14.95 -18.07
N ILE A 54 5.02 16.15 -18.06
CA ILE A 54 5.94 16.56 -16.99
C ILE A 54 5.18 16.71 -15.67
N ASP A 55 3.94 17.17 -15.68
CA ASP A 55 3.15 17.37 -14.45
C ASP A 55 2.79 16.02 -13.81
N GLN A 56 2.50 14.99 -14.62
CA GLN A 56 2.27 13.63 -14.15
C GLN A 56 3.55 12.96 -13.67
N PHE A 57 4.64 13.05 -14.45
CA PHE A 57 5.94 12.49 -14.08
C PHE A 57 6.43 13.07 -12.76
N LEU A 58 6.22 14.36 -12.54
CA LEU A 58 6.72 15.07 -11.37
C LEU A 58 5.86 14.86 -10.16
N THR A 59 4.53 14.83 -10.35
CA THR A 59 3.61 14.38 -9.31
C THR A 59 3.94 12.96 -8.84
N LEU A 60 4.43 12.09 -9.73
CA LEU A 60 4.85 10.73 -9.37
C LEU A 60 6.27 10.70 -8.75
N THR A 61 7.28 11.34 -9.34
CA THR A 61 8.68 11.31 -8.86
C THR A 61 8.94 12.10 -7.58
N THR A 62 8.08 13.07 -7.22
CA THR A 62 8.10 13.70 -5.88
C THR A 62 8.10 12.69 -4.73
N LEU A 63 7.42 11.58 -5.00
CA LEU A 63 6.94 10.66 -4.00
C LEU A 63 7.94 9.53 -3.76
N SER A 64 8.99 9.43 -4.59
CA SER A 64 10.10 8.51 -4.38
C SER A 64 11.05 9.08 -3.34
N LYS A 65 10.93 8.58 -2.11
CA LYS A 65 11.95 8.56 -1.06
C LYS A 65 12.32 9.91 -0.44
N LEU A 66 11.49 10.32 0.51
CA LEU A 66 11.86 11.19 1.62
C LEU A 66 12.87 10.48 2.55
N SER A 67 14.16 10.57 2.24
CA SER A 67 15.24 10.54 3.26
C SER A 67 16.59 10.87 2.62
N GLU A 68 17.25 11.88 3.20
CA GLU A 68 18.72 12.10 3.20
C GLU A 68 19.44 12.58 1.91
N GLY A 69 18.76 13.25 0.97
CA GLY A 69 19.39 13.94 -0.17
C GLY A 69 19.62 15.46 0.03
N ARG A 70 20.74 15.99 -0.48
CA ARG A 70 20.98 17.45 -0.66
C ARG A 70 20.62 17.83 -2.10
N ILE A 71 19.71 18.78 -2.28
CA ILE A 71 19.34 19.32 -3.60
C ILE A 71 19.76 20.78 -3.69
N ILE A 72 20.23 21.18 -4.87
CA ILE A 72 20.57 22.56 -5.21
C ILE A 72 19.55 23.08 -6.23
N PRO A 73 18.47 23.76 -5.81
CA PRO A 73 17.64 24.49 -6.75
C PRO A 73 18.41 25.69 -7.30
N VAL A 74 18.30 25.89 -8.62
CA VAL A 74 18.90 27.01 -9.35
C VAL A 74 17.76 27.78 -10.01
N LEU A 75 17.45 28.96 -9.48
CA LEU A 75 16.41 29.83 -10.02
C LEU A 75 17.04 31.01 -10.74
N VAL A 76 16.69 31.17 -12.02
CA VAL A 76 17.02 32.35 -12.83
C VAL A 76 15.75 33.21 -12.90
N ARG A 77 15.84 34.45 -12.41
CA ARG A 77 14.68 35.35 -12.27
C ARG A 77 14.18 35.84 -13.64
N GLU A 78 12.87 35.74 -13.83
CA GLU A 78 12.07 36.94 -14.18
C GLU A 78 11.17 37.27 -12.99
N ARG A 79 10.94 38.55 -12.74
CA ARG A 79 10.51 39.12 -11.44
C ARG A 79 9.20 38.52 -10.88
N GLY A 80 9.31 37.80 -9.76
CA GLY A 80 8.20 37.51 -8.84
C GLY A 80 8.52 36.33 -7.91
N ASP A 81 8.23 36.44 -6.61
CA ASP A 81 8.13 35.32 -5.64
C ASP A 81 9.37 34.66 -5.02
N MET A 82 10.49 35.37 -4.89
CA MET A 82 11.63 34.91 -4.06
C MET A 82 11.36 34.84 -2.54
N ALA A 83 10.35 35.55 -2.05
CA ALA A 83 10.03 35.61 -0.62
C ALA A 83 9.32 34.34 -0.13
N VAL A 84 8.43 33.78 -0.95
CA VAL A 84 7.65 32.57 -0.64
C VAL A 84 8.57 31.35 -0.57
N LEU A 85 9.53 31.24 -1.49
CA LEU A 85 10.50 30.14 -1.54
C LEU A 85 11.49 30.16 -0.37
N LYS A 86 11.98 31.34 0.05
CA LYS A 86 12.87 31.46 1.23
C LYS A 86 12.18 31.03 2.53
N ALA A 87 10.89 31.35 2.68
CA ALA A 87 10.11 30.98 3.86
C ALA A 87 9.78 29.47 3.94
N LEU A 88 9.72 28.77 2.81
CA LEU A 88 9.38 27.34 2.75
C LEU A 88 10.60 26.42 2.87
N VAL A 89 11.80 26.89 2.51
CA VAL A 89 13.03 26.07 2.47
C VAL A 89 13.87 26.21 3.75
N SER A 90 13.61 27.23 4.58
CA SER A 90 14.37 27.52 5.81
C SER A 90 14.42 26.38 6.84
N ASP A 91 13.45 25.45 6.81
CA ASP A 91 13.40 24.28 7.71
C ASP A 91 14.14 23.04 7.19
N SER A 92 14.73 23.10 5.98
CA SER A 92 15.39 21.96 5.35
C SER A 92 16.91 22.18 5.27
N LYS A 93 17.73 21.16 5.59
CA LYS A 93 19.21 21.18 5.49
C LYS A 93 19.74 21.27 4.03
N ARG A 94 19.01 21.94 3.14
CA ARG A 94 19.21 21.97 1.69
C ARG A 94 19.95 23.24 1.28
N LEU A 95 20.82 23.14 0.28
CA LEU A 95 21.63 24.27 -0.20
C LEU A 95 20.83 25.01 -1.28
N LEU A 96 20.24 26.16 -0.92
CA LEU A 96 19.59 27.02 -1.91
C LEU A 96 20.65 27.88 -2.61
N VAL A 97 20.79 27.73 -3.92
CA VAL A 97 21.68 28.60 -4.72
C VAL A 97 20.83 29.63 -5.45
N SER A 98 20.75 30.82 -4.86
CA SER A 98 20.18 32.01 -5.51
C SER A 98 21.24 32.61 -6.40
N ILE A 99 21.00 32.66 -7.71
CA ILE A 99 21.92 33.27 -8.68
C ILE A 99 21.31 34.60 -9.10
N GLU A 100 21.81 35.68 -8.50
CA GLU A 100 21.43 37.05 -8.86
C GLU A 100 22.29 37.53 -10.02
N ARG A 101 22.03 37.05 -11.24
CA ARG A 101 22.75 37.53 -12.42
C ARG A 101 21.95 37.42 -13.72
N GLU A 102 22.18 38.36 -14.62
CA GLU A 102 21.52 38.55 -15.94
C GLU A 102 21.97 37.52 -17.01
N ASP A 103 22.77 36.52 -16.63
CA ASP A 103 23.62 35.71 -17.52
C ASP A 103 22.92 34.49 -18.17
N GLY A 104 21.60 34.35 -18.01
CA GLY A 104 20.84 33.20 -18.55
C GLY A 104 21.03 31.86 -17.78
N SER A 105 20.36 30.81 -18.25
CA SER A 105 20.26 29.50 -17.58
C SER A 105 21.59 28.73 -17.46
N LEU A 106 22.54 28.95 -18.35
CA LEU A 106 23.80 28.19 -18.43
C LEU A 106 24.91 28.75 -17.52
N GLY A 107 24.97 30.07 -17.33
CA GLY A 107 25.83 30.67 -16.30
C GLY A 107 25.42 30.20 -14.89
N ALA A 108 24.13 30.01 -14.70
CA ALA A 108 23.54 29.46 -13.50
C ALA A 108 23.98 27.99 -13.23
N LEU A 109 23.91 27.15 -14.27
CA LEU A 109 24.41 25.77 -14.22
C LEU A 109 25.90 25.73 -13.85
N ASN A 110 26.75 26.51 -14.54
CA ASN A 110 28.19 26.54 -14.29
C ASN A 110 28.53 26.87 -12.83
N TYR A 111 27.90 27.91 -12.27
CA TYR A 111 28.08 28.27 -10.86
C TYR A 111 27.72 27.12 -9.91
N VAL A 112 26.65 26.38 -10.19
CA VAL A 112 26.21 25.25 -9.36
C VAL A 112 27.19 24.09 -9.45
N LEU A 113 27.67 23.76 -10.65
CA LEU A 113 28.67 22.71 -10.84
C LEU A 113 29.98 23.02 -10.10
N THR A 114 30.42 24.28 -10.02
CA THR A 114 31.62 24.66 -9.22
C THR A 114 31.46 24.47 -7.71
N LYS A 115 30.22 24.39 -7.21
CA LYS A 115 29.89 24.24 -5.78
C LYS A 115 29.54 22.79 -5.41
N LEU A 116 29.37 21.93 -6.39
CA LEU A 116 29.01 20.53 -6.19
C LEU A 116 30.23 19.67 -5.86
N THR A 117 30.15 18.88 -4.80
CA THR A 117 31.17 17.87 -4.46
C THR A 117 30.87 16.49 -5.05
N ALA A 118 29.68 16.30 -5.63
CA ALA A 118 29.25 15.04 -6.22
C ALA A 118 29.74 14.92 -7.67
N LYS A 119 30.26 13.74 -8.03
CA LYS A 119 30.73 13.43 -9.40
C LYS A 119 29.65 12.83 -10.31
N LYS A 120 28.44 12.54 -9.79
CA LYS A 120 27.31 12.01 -10.56
C LYS A 120 26.06 12.84 -10.29
N ILE A 121 25.40 13.32 -11.34
CA ILE A 121 24.18 14.13 -11.23
C ILE A 121 23.07 13.65 -12.18
N MET A 122 21.83 14.04 -11.86
CA MET A 122 20.67 13.94 -12.74
C MET A 122 20.38 15.32 -13.32
N LEU A 123 20.24 15.42 -14.65
CA LEU A 123 19.90 16.67 -15.32
C LEU A 123 18.44 16.61 -15.81
N LEU A 124 17.70 17.66 -15.54
CA LEU A 124 16.39 17.88 -16.17
C LEU A 124 16.56 18.97 -17.21
N LEU A 125 16.49 18.61 -18.50
CA LEU A 125 16.55 19.58 -19.59
C LEU A 125 15.13 19.88 -20.06
N TYR A 126 14.75 21.16 -20.11
CA TYR A 126 13.42 21.54 -20.60
C TYR A 126 13.48 22.71 -21.58
N SER A 127 12.58 22.68 -22.56
CA SER A 127 12.46 23.65 -23.65
C SER A 127 11.16 24.44 -23.50
N PRO A 128 11.22 25.77 -23.36
CA PRO A 128 10.09 26.59 -22.93
C PRO A 128 9.08 26.96 -24.02
N ARG A 129 8.94 26.18 -25.09
CA ARG A 129 7.97 26.51 -26.16
C ARG A 129 6.49 26.48 -25.71
N GLY A 130 6.19 25.98 -24.51
CA GLY A 130 4.96 26.25 -23.76
C GLY A 130 5.26 27.13 -22.55
N GLY A 131 4.53 28.25 -22.39
CA GLY A 131 4.83 29.34 -21.44
C GLY A 131 5.30 28.94 -20.03
N ILE A 132 6.35 29.62 -19.56
CA ILE A 132 7.24 29.29 -18.42
C ILE A 132 6.68 29.60 -17.02
N LEU A 133 5.55 30.29 -16.87
CA LEU A 133 5.09 30.78 -15.54
C LEU A 133 3.79 30.15 -15.07
N SER A 134 3.54 28.90 -15.45
CA SER A 134 2.43 28.16 -14.88
C SER A 134 2.80 27.75 -13.45
N LYS A 135 1.90 27.97 -12.50
CA LYS A 135 2.04 27.61 -11.07
C LYS A 135 2.40 26.13 -10.91
N GLU A 136 2.04 25.32 -11.90
CA GLU A 136 2.39 23.91 -12.02
C GLU A 136 3.92 23.69 -12.15
N PHE A 137 4.68 24.50 -12.91
CA PHE A 137 6.14 24.34 -13.07
C PHE A 137 6.95 24.61 -11.78
N LEU A 138 6.47 25.52 -10.93
CA LEU A 138 7.08 25.75 -9.61
C LEU A 138 6.75 24.62 -8.63
N GLU A 139 5.54 24.04 -8.72
CA GLU A 139 5.21 22.81 -7.99
C GLU A 139 6.06 21.63 -8.45
N VAL A 140 6.34 21.54 -9.75
CA VAL A 140 7.23 20.58 -10.41
C VAL A 140 8.66 20.59 -9.85
N ILE A 141 9.27 21.77 -9.72
CA ILE A 141 10.57 21.92 -9.07
C ILE A 141 10.46 21.56 -7.59
N TYR A 142 9.43 22.06 -6.88
CA TYR A 142 9.18 21.78 -5.47
C TYR A 142 9.02 20.29 -5.16
N LYS A 143 8.45 19.55 -6.11
CA LYS A 143 8.23 18.11 -6.07
C LYS A 143 9.55 17.34 -6.28
N LEU A 144 10.40 17.75 -7.20
CA LEU A 144 11.74 17.16 -7.38
C LEU A 144 12.67 17.38 -6.17
N LEU A 145 12.38 18.38 -5.31
CA LEU A 145 13.15 18.67 -4.09
C LEU A 145 13.16 17.54 -3.04
N ASN A 146 12.61 16.35 -3.30
CA ASN A 146 12.58 15.23 -2.35
C ASN A 146 13.33 13.97 -2.78
N ALA A 147 14.08 13.99 -3.89
CA ALA A 147 14.87 12.83 -4.34
C ALA A 147 16.21 12.65 -3.56
N PRO A 148 16.72 11.41 -3.44
CA PRO A 148 18.02 11.12 -2.82
C PRO A 148 19.24 11.50 -3.69
N GLU A 149 19.03 11.95 -4.93
CA GLU A 149 20.09 12.32 -5.88
C GLU A 149 20.11 13.84 -6.14
N ILE A 150 21.26 14.36 -6.56
CA ILE A 150 21.40 15.79 -6.93
C ILE A 150 20.76 15.99 -8.31
N ILE A 151 19.61 16.66 -8.32
CA ILE A 151 18.89 17.05 -9.54
C ILE A 151 19.24 18.50 -9.87
N VAL A 152 19.69 18.74 -11.10
CA VAL A 152 19.99 20.09 -11.61
C VAL A 152 19.06 20.38 -12.80
N PRO A 153 18.05 21.27 -12.64
CA PRO A 153 17.22 21.70 -13.75
C PRO A 153 17.98 22.69 -14.63
N VAL A 154 17.91 22.50 -15.94
CA VAL A 154 18.56 23.37 -16.93
C VAL A 154 17.56 23.68 -18.03
N VAL A 155 17.32 24.97 -18.23
CA VAL A 155 16.52 25.45 -19.36
C VAL A 155 17.42 25.43 -20.59
N VAL A 156 16.99 24.73 -21.63
CA VAL A 156 17.66 24.77 -22.93
C VAL A 156 16.66 25.28 -23.96
N SER A 157 16.86 26.52 -24.40
CA SER A 157 15.97 27.23 -25.32
C SER A 157 16.10 26.76 -26.78
N ASN A 158 17.18 26.04 -27.11
CA ASN A 158 17.43 25.44 -28.41
C ASN A 158 18.37 24.22 -28.27
N VAL A 159 18.53 23.45 -29.35
CA VAL A 159 19.38 22.25 -29.36
C VAL A 159 20.88 22.59 -29.22
N ASP A 160 21.28 23.85 -29.39
CA ASP A 160 22.69 24.28 -29.33
C ASP A 160 23.18 24.53 -27.91
N GLY A 161 22.30 24.97 -27.00
CA GLY A 161 22.63 25.07 -25.56
C GLY A 161 22.97 23.72 -24.91
N VAL A 162 22.64 22.59 -25.55
CA VAL A 162 22.98 21.24 -25.08
C VAL A 162 24.48 20.96 -25.14
N GLU A 163 25.18 21.47 -26.16
CA GLU A 163 26.63 21.29 -26.28
C GLU A 163 27.37 22.05 -25.18
N GLU A 164 26.86 23.22 -24.82
CA GLU A 164 27.40 24.02 -23.71
C GLU A 164 27.18 23.31 -22.36
N VAL A 165 26.02 22.69 -22.15
CA VAL A 165 25.78 21.83 -20.98
C VAL A 165 26.79 20.68 -20.94
N LYS A 166 26.96 19.96 -22.05
CA LYS A 166 27.91 18.84 -22.14
C LYS A 166 29.34 19.29 -21.81
N HIS A 167 29.77 20.40 -22.39
CA HIS A 167 31.08 21.00 -22.12
C HIS A 167 31.23 21.36 -20.63
N LEU A 168 30.22 21.99 -20.02
CA LEU A 168 30.26 22.33 -18.59
C LEU A 168 30.39 21.10 -17.68
N LEU A 169 29.70 19.99 -18.00
CA LEU A 169 29.83 18.74 -17.25
C LEU A 169 31.23 18.14 -17.37
N GLN A 170 31.80 18.15 -18.59
CA GLN A 170 33.15 17.66 -18.85
C GLN A 170 34.20 18.47 -18.09
N VAL A 171 34.11 19.81 -18.12
CA VAL A 171 35.02 20.71 -17.39
C VAL A 171 35.02 20.43 -15.89
N HIS A 172 33.87 20.08 -15.32
CA HIS A 172 33.73 19.79 -13.89
C HIS A 172 33.96 18.31 -13.53
N GLY A 173 34.28 17.45 -14.50
CA GLY A 173 34.45 16.02 -14.28
C GLY A 173 33.20 15.33 -13.72
N ILE A 174 32.02 15.79 -14.15
CA ILE A 174 30.72 15.28 -13.69
C ILE A 174 30.17 14.27 -14.70
N SER A 175 29.90 13.06 -14.23
CA SER A 175 29.23 12.03 -15.02
C SER A 175 27.72 12.21 -14.97
N LEU A 176 27.09 12.09 -16.13
CA LEU A 176 25.65 12.23 -16.29
C LEU A 176 24.96 10.88 -16.09
N LYS A 177 24.02 10.79 -15.15
CA LYS A 177 23.30 9.54 -14.88
C LYS A 177 22.01 9.42 -15.70
N LEU A 178 21.22 10.49 -15.71
CA LEU A 178 19.89 10.54 -16.33
C LEU A 178 19.60 11.94 -16.83
N VAL A 179 18.99 12.02 -18.01
CA VAL A 179 18.51 13.24 -18.64
C VAL A 179 17.03 13.09 -18.94
N LEU A 180 16.22 14.03 -18.46
CA LEU A 180 14.79 14.07 -18.76
C LEU A 180 14.53 15.20 -19.75
N ILE A 181 13.77 14.91 -20.82
CA ILE A 181 13.54 15.85 -21.93
C ILE A 181 12.06 15.85 -22.33
N THR A 182 11.51 17.05 -22.50
CA THR A 182 10.13 17.30 -22.98
C THR A 182 10.08 17.89 -24.40
N ASP A 183 11.21 17.92 -25.11
CA ASP A 183 11.37 18.54 -26.42
C ASP A 183 11.17 17.51 -27.56
N GLU A 184 10.50 17.93 -28.64
CA GLU A 184 10.33 17.15 -29.87
C GLU A 184 11.67 16.75 -30.53
N ASN A 185 12.75 17.45 -30.21
CA ASN A 185 14.12 17.18 -30.65
C ASN A 185 14.89 16.18 -29.77
N LEU A 186 14.19 15.40 -28.92
CA LEU A 186 14.74 14.37 -28.02
C LEU A 186 15.93 13.60 -28.62
N ARG A 187 15.78 13.07 -29.84
CA ARG A 187 16.81 12.26 -30.51
C ARG A 187 18.06 13.07 -30.84
N THR A 188 17.89 14.33 -31.24
CA THR A 188 18.99 15.24 -31.54
C THR A 188 19.74 15.62 -30.27
N ILE A 189 19.01 15.90 -29.18
CA ILE A 189 19.60 16.23 -27.88
C ILE A 189 20.37 15.01 -27.32
N ALA A 190 19.79 13.81 -27.40
CA ALA A 190 20.45 12.60 -26.93
C ALA A 190 21.74 12.28 -27.69
N LYS A 191 21.71 12.46 -29.02
CA LYS A 191 22.92 12.31 -29.85
C LYS A 191 24.02 13.29 -29.44
N LYS A 192 23.66 14.54 -29.16
CA LYS A 192 24.61 15.55 -28.68
C LYS A 192 25.20 15.18 -27.32
N LEU A 193 24.40 14.65 -26.41
CA LEU A 193 24.84 14.22 -25.08
C LEU A 193 25.58 12.87 -25.04
N ASP A 194 25.73 12.17 -26.17
CA ASP A 194 26.23 10.80 -26.24
C ASP A 194 25.46 9.84 -25.31
N ALA A 195 24.13 9.98 -25.32
CA ALA A 195 23.24 9.32 -24.39
C ALA A 195 22.28 8.35 -25.12
N GLN A 196 21.98 7.22 -24.46
CA GLN A 196 20.98 6.28 -24.95
C GLN A 196 19.57 6.86 -24.73
N VAL A 197 18.76 6.95 -25.77
CA VAL A 197 17.33 7.27 -25.61
C VAL A 197 16.59 6.02 -25.13
N MET A 198 15.82 6.17 -24.07
CA MET A 198 14.92 5.16 -23.54
C MET A 198 13.53 5.73 -23.34
N ASP A 199 12.53 4.88 -23.54
CA ASP A 199 11.18 5.21 -23.07
C ASP A 199 11.16 5.21 -21.54
N CYS A 200 10.38 6.13 -20.97
CA CYS A 200 10.18 6.25 -19.53
C CYS A 200 9.72 4.93 -18.90
N THR A 201 8.71 4.29 -19.48
CA THR A 201 8.14 3.01 -19.05
C THR A 201 9.21 1.92 -19.09
N GLU A 202 10.01 1.89 -20.16
CA GLU A 202 11.11 0.93 -20.33
C GLU A 202 12.20 1.11 -19.26
N TYR A 203 12.62 2.36 -19.00
CA TYR A 203 13.64 2.68 -18.01
C TYR A 203 13.24 2.22 -16.61
N PHE A 204 12.04 2.59 -16.16
CA PHE A 204 11.55 2.20 -14.83
C PHE A 204 11.28 0.69 -14.73
N SER A 205 10.82 0.06 -15.81
CA SER A 205 10.66 -1.40 -15.85
C SER A 205 11.98 -2.13 -15.63
N LYS A 206 13.07 -1.71 -16.30
CA LYS A 206 14.41 -2.29 -16.08
C LYS A 206 14.91 -2.04 -14.66
N LYS A 207 14.68 -0.85 -14.10
CA LYS A 207 15.04 -0.53 -12.72
C LYS A 207 14.33 -1.43 -11.71
N ASN A 208 13.05 -1.73 -11.94
CA ASN A 208 12.24 -2.54 -11.04
C ASN A 208 12.52 -4.06 -11.15
N ALA A 209 13.18 -4.51 -12.21
CA ALA A 209 13.52 -5.93 -12.38
C ALA A 209 14.44 -6.47 -11.27
N GLY A 210 15.21 -5.60 -10.60
CA GLY A 210 16.06 -5.95 -9.46
C GLY A 210 15.46 -5.67 -8.08
N ALA A 211 14.18 -5.24 -8.00
CA ALA A 211 13.54 -4.90 -6.74
C ALA A 211 13.11 -6.15 -5.94
N PRO A 212 12.89 -6.04 -4.61
CA PRO A 212 12.39 -7.15 -3.82
C PRO A 212 11.03 -7.65 -4.31
N THR A 213 10.84 -8.98 -4.35
CA THR A 213 9.60 -9.63 -4.81
C THR A 213 8.52 -9.73 -3.74
N ARG A 214 8.77 -9.19 -2.54
CA ARG A 214 7.80 -9.16 -1.43
C ARG A 214 6.55 -8.33 -1.76
N ARG A 215 6.72 -7.30 -2.59
CA ARG A 215 5.65 -6.43 -3.08
C ARG A 215 5.77 -6.32 -4.59
N ILE A 216 4.68 -6.59 -5.30
CA ILE A 216 4.67 -6.63 -6.75
C ILE A 216 3.56 -5.71 -7.26
N VAL A 217 3.93 -4.79 -8.15
CA VAL A 217 2.98 -4.03 -8.95
C VAL A 217 2.77 -4.75 -10.26
N VAL A 218 1.52 -5.06 -10.56
CA VAL A 218 1.09 -5.80 -11.74
C VAL A 218 0.23 -4.91 -12.61
N THR A 219 0.45 -4.94 -13.91
CA THR A 219 -0.45 -4.33 -14.90
C THR A 219 -0.63 -5.25 -16.11
N VAL A 220 -1.60 -4.93 -16.96
CA VAL A 220 -1.90 -5.71 -18.17
C VAL A 220 -1.31 -5.02 -19.40
N GLU A 221 -0.72 -5.80 -20.31
CA GLU A 221 -0.16 -5.31 -21.55
C GLU A 221 -1.19 -4.53 -22.38
N GLY A 222 -0.83 -3.32 -22.82
CA GLY A 222 -1.70 -2.43 -23.59
C GLY A 222 -2.79 -1.73 -22.76
N ASP A 223 -2.82 -1.88 -21.44
CA ASP A 223 -3.71 -1.11 -20.59
C ASP A 223 -3.32 0.38 -20.57
N PRO A 224 -4.24 1.34 -20.69
CA PRO A 224 -3.92 2.77 -20.66
C PRO A 224 -3.23 3.23 -19.36
N PHE A 225 -3.49 2.57 -18.22
CA PHE A 225 -2.89 2.91 -16.94
C PHE A 225 -1.53 2.22 -16.73
N SER A 226 -1.15 1.29 -17.61
CA SER A 226 0.15 0.61 -17.56
C SER A 226 1.33 1.59 -17.64
N ILE A 227 1.13 2.75 -18.26
CA ILE A 227 2.13 3.82 -18.31
C ILE A 227 2.51 4.29 -16.90
N LEU A 228 1.58 4.35 -15.92
CA LEU A 228 1.89 4.83 -14.56
C LEU A 228 2.38 3.73 -13.61
N ALA A 229 2.13 2.46 -13.95
CA ALA A 229 2.46 1.31 -13.10
C ALA A 229 3.96 1.15 -12.79
N PRO A 230 4.93 1.24 -13.74
CA PRO A 230 6.35 1.08 -13.41
C PRO A 230 6.90 2.25 -12.58
N TYR A 231 6.32 3.45 -12.73
CA TYR A 231 6.63 4.56 -11.84
C TYR A 231 6.19 4.21 -10.44
N TYR A 232 4.91 3.87 -10.26
CA TYR A 232 4.36 3.49 -8.97
C TYR A 232 5.18 2.39 -8.27
N ALA A 233 5.61 1.37 -9.03
CA ALA A 233 6.51 0.34 -8.55
C ALA A 233 7.85 0.89 -8.05
N THR A 234 8.46 1.81 -8.82
CA THR A 234 9.71 2.48 -8.41
C THR A 234 9.53 3.30 -7.13
N LEU A 235 8.41 4.02 -7.00
CA LEU A 235 8.12 4.86 -5.84
C LEU A 235 7.93 4.03 -4.56
N THR A 236 7.41 2.82 -4.72
CA THR A 236 7.07 1.90 -3.64
C THR A 236 8.11 0.78 -3.46
N ASP A 237 9.30 0.92 -4.05
CA ASP A 237 10.38 -0.09 -4.03
C ASP A 237 9.89 -1.52 -4.32
N SER A 238 9.05 -1.65 -5.33
CA SER A 238 8.34 -2.89 -5.66
C SER A 238 8.87 -3.50 -6.96
N SER A 239 8.77 -4.82 -7.05
CA SER A 239 8.92 -5.51 -8.34
C SER A 239 7.81 -5.08 -9.29
N PHE A 240 8.10 -4.97 -10.58
CA PHE A 240 7.11 -4.64 -11.60
C PHE A 240 6.92 -5.81 -12.56
N LEU A 241 5.66 -6.16 -12.80
CA LEU A 241 5.27 -7.27 -13.66
C LEU A 241 4.20 -6.81 -14.65
N VAL A 242 4.39 -7.17 -15.92
CA VAL A 242 3.40 -6.97 -16.99
C VAL A 242 2.93 -8.35 -17.44
N VAL A 243 1.62 -8.56 -17.47
CA VAL A 243 0.98 -9.79 -17.95
C VAL A 243 0.12 -9.51 -19.17
N LYS A 244 -0.09 -10.49 -20.06
CA LYS A 244 -0.96 -10.26 -21.25
C LYS A 244 -2.44 -10.19 -20.87
N SER A 245 -2.81 -10.94 -19.84
CA SER A 245 -4.14 -10.98 -19.22
C SER A 245 -4.00 -11.35 -17.74
N ALA A 246 -5.03 -11.05 -16.92
CA ALA A 246 -5.04 -11.42 -15.51
C ALA A 246 -4.97 -12.94 -15.28
N SER A 247 -5.44 -13.76 -16.24
CA SER A 247 -5.39 -15.22 -16.16
C SER A 247 -3.96 -15.79 -16.23
N GLU A 248 -3.00 -15.07 -16.82
CA GLU A 248 -1.60 -15.48 -16.89
C GLU A 248 -0.84 -15.18 -15.58
N LEU A 249 -1.43 -14.40 -14.67
CA LEU A 249 -0.78 -13.97 -13.44
C LEU A 249 -0.35 -15.16 -12.55
N GLY A 250 -1.15 -16.22 -12.49
CA GLY A 250 -0.81 -17.40 -11.70
C GLY A 250 0.48 -18.08 -12.17
N GLN A 251 0.74 -18.10 -13.48
CA GLN A 251 2.00 -18.63 -14.03
C GLN A 251 3.16 -17.68 -13.73
N ALA A 252 2.94 -16.36 -13.85
CA ALA A 252 3.96 -15.37 -13.59
C ALA A 252 4.38 -15.28 -12.10
N LEU A 253 3.45 -15.59 -11.19
CA LEU A 253 3.73 -15.67 -9.75
C LEU A 253 4.27 -17.04 -9.32
N LYS A 254 4.43 -18.01 -10.22
CA LYS A 254 4.90 -19.34 -9.87
C LYS A 254 6.29 -19.27 -9.24
N GLY A 255 6.42 -19.78 -8.01
CA GLY A 255 7.67 -19.72 -7.25
C GLY A 255 7.95 -18.37 -6.59
N ILE A 256 7.06 -17.39 -6.76
CA ILE A 256 7.11 -16.09 -6.09
C ILE A 256 6.00 -16.09 -5.02
N ARG A 257 6.36 -15.76 -3.76
CA ARG A 257 5.41 -15.63 -2.65
C ARG A 257 5.32 -14.17 -2.21
N PRO A 258 4.62 -13.32 -2.98
CA PRO A 258 4.45 -11.91 -2.62
C PRO A 258 3.60 -11.80 -1.36
N LYS A 259 3.93 -10.84 -0.49
CA LYS A 259 3.05 -10.46 0.63
C LYS A 259 1.95 -9.51 0.17
N SER A 260 2.25 -8.65 -0.80
CA SER A 260 1.26 -7.73 -1.36
C SER A 260 1.37 -7.61 -2.89
N LEU A 261 0.19 -7.51 -3.52
CA LEU A 261 -0.01 -7.34 -4.94
C LEU A 261 -0.81 -6.06 -5.18
N VAL A 262 -0.21 -5.11 -5.90
CA VAL A 262 -0.89 -3.91 -6.39
C VAL A 262 -1.27 -4.11 -7.84
N TYR A 263 -2.56 -4.16 -8.13
CA TYR A 263 -3.05 -4.33 -9.49
C TYR A 263 -3.46 -2.98 -10.09
N VAL A 264 -2.62 -2.44 -10.99
CA VAL A 264 -2.86 -1.15 -11.66
C VAL A 264 -3.53 -1.41 -13.01
N VAL A 265 -4.77 -0.97 -13.15
CA VAL A 265 -5.62 -1.37 -14.28
C VAL A 265 -6.71 -0.33 -14.57
N SER A 266 -6.99 -0.10 -15.85
CA SER A 266 -8.11 0.74 -16.30
C SER A 266 -9.45 0.02 -16.18
N PHE A 267 -10.56 0.78 -16.17
CA PHE A 267 -11.90 0.22 -16.12
C PHE A 267 -12.21 -0.76 -17.26
N ASP A 268 -11.86 -0.41 -18.51
CA ASP A 268 -12.16 -1.23 -19.67
C ASP A 268 -11.41 -2.57 -19.63
N THR A 269 -10.14 -2.54 -19.23
CA THR A 269 -9.36 -3.76 -19.03
C THR A 269 -9.89 -4.58 -17.86
N LEU A 270 -10.28 -3.93 -16.76
CA LEU A 270 -10.84 -4.61 -15.59
C LEU A 270 -12.16 -5.33 -15.94
N LYS A 271 -13.04 -4.75 -16.77
CA LYS A 271 -14.26 -5.43 -17.28
C LYS A 271 -13.96 -6.60 -18.22
N GLY A 272 -12.83 -6.57 -18.92
CA GLY A 272 -12.43 -7.58 -19.91
C GLY A 272 -11.32 -8.52 -19.41
N LYS A 273 -10.21 -8.52 -20.15
CA LYS A 273 -9.06 -9.43 -19.95
C LYS A 273 -8.32 -9.27 -18.62
N GLY A 274 -8.63 -8.23 -17.86
CA GLY A 274 -8.02 -7.89 -16.58
C GLY A 274 -8.92 -8.14 -15.37
N ASN A 275 -9.93 -9.00 -15.46
CA ASN A 275 -10.90 -9.27 -14.40
C ASN A 275 -10.26 -9.59 -13.03
N ILE A 276 -10.77 -8.97 -11.96
CA ILE A 276 -10.27 -9.15 -10.60
C ILE A 276 -10.36 -10.59 -10.10
N ARG A 277 -11.35 -11.36 -10.55
CA ARG A 277 -11.53 -12.76 -10.15
C ARG A 277 -10.37 -13.65 -10.60
N GLU A 278 -9.75 -13.35 -11.74
CA GLU A 278 -8.56 -14.07 -12.18
C GLU A 278 -7.32 -13.67 -11.36
N VAL A 279 -7.23 -12.41 -10.92
CA VAL A 279 -6.19 -11.98 -9.97
C VAL A 279 -6.36 -12.70 -8.63
N TYR A 280 -7.60 -12.81 -8.14
CA TYR A 280 -7.90 -13.52 -6.89
C TYR A 280 -7.56 -15.01 -7.00
N LYS A 281 -7.93 -15.64 -8.10
CA LYS A 281 -7.57 -17.03 -8.39
C LYS A 281 -6.05 -17.24 -8.44
N ALA A 282 -5.30 -16.29 -9.01
CA ALA A 282 -3.84 -16.35 -9.01
C ALA A 282 -3.26 -16.26 -7.59
N ALA A 283 -3.81 -15.37 -6.76
CA ALA A 283 -3.32 -15.14 -5.40
C ALA A 283 -3.73 -16.22 -4.38
N ILE A 284 -4.79 -16.98 -4.65
CA ILE A 284 -5.19 -18.14 -3.86
C ILE A 284 -4.35 -19.37 -4.23
N LYS A 285 -3.93 -19.51 -5.49
CA LYS A 285 -3.17 -20.68 -5.98
C LYS A 285 -1.65 -20.52 -5.87
N ILE A 286 -1.16 -19.61 -5.01
CA ILE A 286 0.28 -19.43 -4.80
C ILE A 286 0.84 -20.62 -4.02
N ASP A 287 0.07 -21.16 -3.08
CA ASP A 287 0.37 -22.42 -2.41
C ASP A 287 -0.72 -23.50 -2.58
N ASP A 288 -0.68 -24.54 -1.75
CA ASP A 288 -1.55 -25.71 -1.86
C ASP A 288 -2.89 -25.55 -1.11
N ASP A 289 -3.11 -24.44 -0.39
CA ASP A 289 -4.35 -24.18 0.35
C ASP A 289 -5.39 -23.40 -0.47
N GLU A 290 -6.60 -23.24 0.08
CA GLU A 290 -7.72 -22.57 -0.62
C GLU A 290 -7.83 -21.07 -0.28
N TYR A 291 -6.88 -20.50 0.45
CA TYR A 291 -6.92 -19.15 1.01
C TYR A 291 -5.99 -18.20 0.28
N PHE A 292 -6.18 -16.89 0.50
CA PHE A 292 -5.27 -15.90 -0.06
C PHE A 292 -3.94 -15.87 0.67
N ASP A 293 -2.86 -16.04 -0.09
CA ASP A 293 -1.49 -15.86 0.40
C ASP A 293 -1.02 -14.40 0.38
N ALA A 294 -1.54 -13.62 -0.57
CA ALA A 294 -1.13 -12.24 -0.80
C ALA A 294 -2.28 -11.27 -0.53
N SER A 295 -1.95 -10.12 0.07
CA SER A 295 -2.85 -8.98 0.16
C SER A 295 -2.98 -8.28 -1.18
N ILE A 296 -4.20 -8.06 -1.67
CA ILE A 296 -4.45 -7.49 -3.00
C ILE A 296 -5.15 -6.15 -2.87
N GLY A 297 -4.70 -5.18 -3.66
CA GLY A 297 -5.40 -3.92 -3.84
C GLY A 297 -5.42 -3.50 -5.31
N VAL A 298 -6.55 -2.95 -5.75
CA VAL A 298 -6.76 -2.49 -7.13
C VAL A 298 -6.58 -0.98 -7.18
N VAL A 299 -5.55 -0.51 -7.88
CA VAL A 299 -5.25 0.91 -8.04
C VAL A 299 -5.77 1.34 -9.41
N THR A 300 -6.91 2.02 -9.40
CA THR A 300 -7.68 2.41 -10.60
C THR A 300 -8.37 3.75 -10.38
N ALA A 301 -8.86 4.36 -11.46
CA ALA A 301 -9.53 5.66 -11.46
C ALA A 301 -10.37 5.84 -12.74
N THR A 302 -11.07 6.97 -12.84
CA THR A 302 -11.87 7.33 -14.04
C THR A 302 -11.02 7.85 -15.20
N SER A 303 -9.76 8.23 -14.96
CA SER A 303 -8.79 8.62 -16.00
C SER A 303 -7.35 8.51 -15.52
N ILE A 304 -6.38 8.56 -16.44
CA ILE A 304 -4.94 8.55 -16.12
C ILE A 304 -4.57 9.71 -15.19
N SER A 305 -5.10 10.92 -15.44
CA SER A 305 -4.85 12.09 -14.60
C SER A 305 -5.37 11.87 -13.18
N LYS A 306 -6.57 11.29 -13.02
CA LYS A 306 -7.12 10.97 -11.69
C LYS A 306 -6.32 9.87 -10.99
N LEU A 307 -5.85 8.88 -11.73
CA LEU A 307 -4.97 7.83 -11.20
C LEU A 307 -3.66 8.41 -10.66
N SER A 308 -3.03 9.34 -11.37
CA SER A 308 -1.79 9.97 -10.92
C SER A 308 -1.96 10.72 -9.60
N ILE A 309 -3.07 11.47 -9.45
CA ILE A 309 -3.42 12.18 -8.21
C ILE A 309 -3.69 11.16 -7.09
N TYR A 310 -4.37 10.06 -7.41
CA TYR A 310 -4.68 9.02 -6.45
C TYR A 310 -3.41 8.35 -5.90
N MET A 311 -2.49 7.95 -6.78
CA MET A 311 -1.18 7.43 -6.42
C MET A 311 -0.36 8.43 -5.57
N ALA A 312 -0.47 9.73 -5.89
CA ALA A 312 0.19 10.77 -5.09
C ALA A 312 -0.37 10.93 -3.69
N ARG A 313 -1.69 10.87 -3.54
CA ARG A 313 -2.33 10.90 -2.23
C ARG A 313 -1.91 9.71 -1.37
N TYR A 314 -1.81 8.52 -1.96
CA TYR A 314 -1.34 7.32 -1.24
C TYR A 314 0.05 7.54 -0.63
N MET A 315 1.00 8.00 -1.43
CA MET A 315 2.37 8.26 -0.99
C MET A 315 2.46 9.33 0.11
N LEU A 316 1.56 10.31 0.09
CA LEU A 316 1.51 11.38 1.09
C LEU A 316 0.60 11.05 2.28
N TYR A 317 -0.05 9.89 2.29
CA TYR A 317 -1.15 9.61 3.21
C TYR A 317 -0.73 9.72 4.68
N GLN A 318 0.46 9.24 5.04
CA GLN A 318 0.98 9.35 6.42
C GLN A 318 1.21 10.80 6.84
N SER A 319 1.63 11.68 5.91
CA SER A 319 1.77 13.11 6.17
C SER A 319 0.41 13.78 6.28
N ILE A 320 -0.55 13.38 5.44
CA ILE A 320 -1.94 13.86 5.49
C ILE A 320 -2.58 13.51 6.84
N LEU A 321 -2.42 12.26 7.31
CA LEU A 321 -2.97 11.78 8.57
C LEU A 321 -2.51 12.62 9.78
N LYS A 322 -1.26 13.12 9.79
CA LYS A 322 -0.73 13.96 10.88
C LYS A 322 -1.46 15.30 11.04
N HIS A 323 -2.11 15.79 9.97
CA HIS A 323 -2.79 17.08 9.96
C HIS A 323 -4.31 16.94 9.86
N TYR A 324 -4.82 15.73 9.64
CA TYR A 324 -6.25 15.48 9.62
C TYR A 324 -6.84 15.41 11.03
N PRO A 325 -8.03 15.99 11.25
CA PRO A 325 -8.74 15.77 12.50
C PRO A 325 -9.04 14.27 12.65
N ARG A 326 -8.96 13.74 13.87
CA ARG A 326 -9.43 12.39 14.20
C ARG A 326 -10.96 12.32 14.19
N LYS A 327 -11.57 12.62 13.04
CA LYS A 327 -13.01 12.56 12.78
C LYS A 327 -13.33 11.32 11.95
N ALA A 328 -14.44 10.67 12.27
CA ALA A 328 -15.05 9.64 11.46
C ALA A 328 -16.49 10.05 11.11
N LEU A 329 -16.95 9.61 9.94
CA LEU A 329 -18.31 9.83 9.45
C LEU A 329 -19.04 8.50 9.31
N LEU A 330 -20.17 8.35 9.99
CA LEU A 330 -21.04 7.17 9.90
C LEU A 330 -22.34 7.56 9.21
N ILE A 331 -22.62 6.94 8.07
CA ILE A 331 -23.86 7.10 7.31
C ILE A 331 -24.60 5.77 7.32
N TYR A 332 -25.77 5.68 7.96
CA TYR A 332 -26.46 4.40 8.09
C TYR A 332 -27.98 4.50 8.19
N MET A 333 -28.66 3.50 7.62
CA MET A 333 -30.10 3.32 7.72
C MET A 333 -30.52 2.67 9.05
N GLN A 334 -31.80 2.81 9.40
CA GLN A 334 -32.40 2.34 10.66
C GLN A 334 -32.13 0.86 10.93
N ASP A 335 -32.18 0.01 9.91
CA ASP A 335 -31.98 -1.44 10.03
C ASP A 335 -30.55 -1.83 10.41
N SER A 336 -29.62 -0.87 10.39
CA SER A 336 -28.21 -1.08 10.73
C SER A 336 -27.76 -0.31 11.96
N VAL A 337 -28.69 0.20 12.77
CA VAL A 337 -28.38 1.03 13.95
C VAL A 337 -27.47 0.31 14.94
N ALA A 338 -27.77 -0.94 15.32
CA ALA A 338 -27.02 -1.65 16.36
C ALA A 338 -25.55 -1.88 15.97
N LEU A 339 -25.30 -2.40 14.76
CA LEU A 339 -23.96 -2.52 14.18
C LEU A 339 -23.25 -1.16 14.05
N SER A 340 -23.94 -0.12 13.61
CA SER A 340 -23.34 1.22 13.44
C SER A 340 -22.96 1.85 14.78
N LEU A 341 -23.78 1.68 15.82
CA LEU A 341 -23.46 2.12 17.18
C LEU A 341 -22.28 1.35 17.77
N LYS A 342 -22.10 0.07 17.41
CA LYS A 342 -20.92 -0.70 17.80
C LYS A 342 -19.65 -0.15 17.14
N ILE A 343 -19.69 0.12 15.84
CA ILE A 343 -18.59 0.77 15.12
C ILE A 343 -18.27 2.15 15.73
N GLU A 344 -19.29 2.95 16.07
CA GLU A 344 -19.12 4.22 16.78
C GLU A 344 -18.34 4.04 18.10
N ARG A 345 -18.69 3.04 18.93
CA ARG A 345 -17.98 2.77 20.18
C ARG A 345 -16.51 2.45 19.94
N GLY A 346 -16.21 1.60 18.97
CA GLY A 346 -14.83 1.25 18.59
C GLY A 346 -14.02 2.48 18.18
N LEU A 347 -14.58 3.33 17.33
CA LEU A 347 -13.95 4.60 16.93
C LEU A 347 -13.69 5.51 18.15
N ARG A 348 -14.65 5.63 19.06
CA ARG A 348 -14.51 6.44 20.28
C ARG A 348 -13.44 5.90 21.23
N TYR A 349 -13.27 4.58 21.36
CA TYR A 349 -12.19 3.99 22.15
C TYR A 349 -10.80 4.38 21.63
N TYR A 350 -10.69 4.66 20.34
CA TYR A 350 -9.48 5.14 19.68
C TYR A 350 -9.44 6.68 19.53
N GLY A 351 -10.26 7.40 20.29
CA GLY A 351 -10.22 8.87 20.39
C GLY A 351 -10.78 9.61 19.16
N PHE A 352 -11.63 8.97 18.35
CA PHE A 352 -12.29 9.65 17.24
C PHE A 352 -13.51 10.45 17.70
N THR A 353 -13.69 11.63 17.13
CA THR A 353 -15.00 12.27 17.07
C THR A 353 -15.82 11.63 15.96
N VAL A 354 -17.10 11.37 16.21
CA VAL A 354 -17.95 10.63 15.27
C VAL A 354 -19.16 11.47 14.90
N GLU A 355 -19.27 11.81 13.62
CA GLU A 355 -20.45 12.42 13.01
C GLU A 355 -21.38 11.32 12.48
N LYS A 356 -22.68 11.46 12.71
CA LYS A 356 -23.68 10.44 12.37
C LYS A 356 -24.79 11.02 11.51
N LEU A 357 -24.99 10.40 10.36
CA LEU A 357 -26.11 10.64 9.47
C LEU A 357 -26.99 9.39 9.43
N THR A 358 -28.19 9.47 10.01
CA THR A 358 -29.13 8.33 10.09
C THR A 358 -30.56 8.80 9.94
N ASP A 359 -31.47 7.91 9.53
CA ASP A 359 -32.92 8.12 9.49
C ASP A 359 -33.62 7.69 10.80
N TYR A 360 -32.89 7.07 11.74
CA TYR A 360 -33.41 6.64 13.03
C TYR A 360 -33.83 7.80 13.95
N ARG A 361 -35.00 7.67 14.63
CA ARG A 361 -35.56 8.61 15.64
C ARG A 361 -35.53 10.11 15.24
N LYS A 362 -36.24 10.49 14.18
CA LYS A 362 -36.22 11.85 13.58
C LYS A 362 -34.82 12.21 13.07
N GLY A 363 -34.24 11.28 12.31
CA GLY A 363 -32.88 11.36 11.84
C GLY A 363 -32.60 12.50 10.84
N ASN A 364 -31.31 12.75 10.61
CA ASN A 364 -30.76 13.80 9.75
C ASN A 364 -30.28 13.27 8.38
N LEU A 365 -30.54 12.00 8.04
CA LEU A 365 -30.11 11.40 6.78
C LEU A 365 -30.85 12.02 5.58
N THR A 366 -30.24 13.06 5.01
CA THR A 366 -30.69 13.69 3.78
C THR A 366 -29.53 13.80 2.82
N ARG A 367 -29.83 13.91 1.52
CA ARG A 367 -28.80 14.07 0.49
C ARG A 367 -27.92 15.30 0.76
N TRP A 368 -28.53 16.41 1.20
CA TRP A 368 -27.78 17.63 1.50
C TRP A 368 -26.77 17.42 2.64
N HIS A 369 -27.20 16.81 3.76
CA HIS A 369 -26.30 16.52 4.88
C HIS A 369 -25.18 15.56 4.47
N VAL A 370 -25.51 14.51 3.72
CA VAL A 370 -24.53 13.54 3.24
C VAL A 370 -23.46 14.21 2.36
N LEU A 371 -23.88 15.00 1.36
CA LEU A 371 -22.94 15.68 0.46
C LEU A 371 -22.11 16.75 1.19
N ARG A 372 -22.66 17.38 2.23
CA ARG A 372 -21.94 18.33 3.08
C ARG A 372 -20.86 17.61 3.90
N GLU A 373 -21.23 16.58 4.67
CA GLU A 373 -20.27 15.88 5.52
C GLU A 373 -19.21 15.10 4.73
N LEU A 374 -19.52 14.63 3.51
CA LEU A 374 -18.52 14.00 2.63
C LEU A 374 -17.40 14.97 2.19
N LYS A 375 -17.64 16.29 2.21
CA LYS A 375 -16.59 17.29 1.93
C LYS A 375 -15.71 17.57 3.14
N GLU A 376 -16.19 17.28 4.34
CA GLU A 376 -15.47 17.55 5.59
C GLU A 376 -14.38 16.50 5.83
N PRO A 377 -13.16 16.90 6.24
CA PRO A 377 -12.08 15.96 6.53
C PRO A 377 -12.48 14.91 7.56
N SER A 378 -12.50 13.65 7.13
CA SER A 378 -12.69 12.47 7.98
C SER A 378 -11.66 11.42 7.57
N ILE A 379 -11.13 10.67 8.53
CA ILE A 379 -10.14 9.61 8.27
C ILE A 379 -10.83 8.33 7.80
N ILE A 380 -11.97 8.00 8.42
CA ILE A 380 -12.80 6.85 8.07
C ILE A 380 -14.22 7.33 7.79
N THR A 381 -14.80 6.84 6.70
CA THR A 381 -16.22 7.00 6.39
C THR A 381 -16.84 5.62 6.26
N TYR A 382 -17.73 5.29 7.21
CA TYR A 382 -18.51 4.07 7.18
C TYR A 382 -19.88 4.34 6.55
N ILE A 383 -20.24 3.55 5.55
CA ILE A 383 -21.52 3.71 4.82
C ILE A 383 -22.28 2.40 4.84
N ASN A 384 -23.48 2.43 5.42
CA ASN A 384 -24.41 1.31 5.44
C ASN A 384 -25.79 1.75 4.94
N LEU A 385 -25.92 1.69 3.63
CA LEU A 385 -27.12 1.98 2.87
C LEU A 385 -27.36 0.81 1.90
N HIS A 386 -28.54 0.69 1.32
CA HIS A 386 -28.71 -0.16 0.14
C HIS A 386 -27.86 0.40 -1.00
N GLY A 387 -27.22 -0.48 -1.77
CA GLY A 387 -26.31 -0.09 -2.83
C GLY A 387 -26.45 -0.93 -4.07
N ASN A 388 -25.91 -0.37 -5.15
CA ASN A 388 -25.56 -1.04 -6.38
C ASN A 388 -24.35 -0.30 -6.99
N PRO A 389 -23.83 -0.70 -8.15
CA PRO A 389 -22.68 -0.06 -8.77
C PRO A 389 -22.86 1.45 -9.07
N LEU A 390 -24.09 1.96 -9.16
CA LEU A 390 -24.38 3.36 -9.54
C LEU A 390 -24.53 4.31 -8.34
N GLY A 391 -24.91 3.78 -7.18
CA GLY A 391 -25.20 4.62 -6.02
C GLY A 391 -25.72 3.87 -4.80
N MET A 392 -26.10 4.65 -3.79
CA MET A 392 -26.54 4.20 -2.48
C MET A 392 -27.77 4.98 -2.01
N ALA A 393 -28.72 4.27 -1.40
CA ALA A 393 -30.03 4.77 -0.96
C ALA A 393 -30.45 4.17 0.40
N PRO A 394 -31.30 4.85 1.19
CA PRO A 394 -31.75 4.36 2.49
C PRO A 394 -32.73 3.19 2.36
N THR A 395 -33.35 3.03 1.21
CA THR A 395 -34.34 2.01 0.87
C THR A 395 -33.97 1.35 -0.45
N THR A 396 -34.45 0.12 -0.69
CA THR A 396 -34.24 -0.60 -1.97
C THR A 396 -34.96 0.04 -3.15
N THR A 397 -35.98 0.85 -2.88
CA THR A 397 -36.72 1.65 -3.86
C THR A 397 -36.62 3.12 -3.49
N GLY A 398 -36.30 3.99 -4.45
CA GLY A 398 -36.21 5.44 -4.23
C GLY A 398 -34.93 6.08 -4.77
N PRO A 399 -34.76 7.40 -4.56
CA PRO A 399 -33.62 8.12 -5.10
C PRO A 399 -32.34 7.82 -4.33
N PHE A 400 -31.22 7.80 -5.05
CA PHE A 400 -29.91 7.76 -4.42
C PHE A 400 -29.64 9.00 -3.57
N LEU A 401 -29.15 8.77 -2.35
CA LEU A 401 -28.55 9.83 -1.52
C LEU A 401 -27.12 10.11 -1.97
N ILE A 402 -26.40 9.07 -2.37
CA ILE A 402 -25.05 9.13 -2.93
C ILE A 402 -25.10 8.45 -4.29
N SER A 403 -24.76 9.16 -5.35
CA SER A 403 -24.59 8.54 -6.67
C SER A 403 -23.32 9.05 -7.32
N SER A 404 -22.85 8.28 -8.29
CA SER A 404 -21.64 8.57 -9.06
C SER A 404 -21.65 9.96 -9.71
N PHE A 405 -22.82 10.46 -10.11
CA PHE A 405 -23.01 11.78 -10.72
C PHE A 405 -23.20 12.94 -9.73
N LEU A 406 -23.56 12.63 -8.49
CA LEU A 406 -24.02 13.64 -7.52
C LEU A 406 -23.04 13.88 -6.38
N MET A 407 -21.93 13.13 -6.37
CA MET A 407 -20.85 13.23 -5.40
C MET A 407 -20.07 14.55 -5.54
N PRO A 408 -19.55 15.14 -4.44
CA PRO A 408 -18.70 16.33 -4.50
C PRO A 408 -17.56 16.22 -5.51
N GLU A 409 -17.14 17.33 -6.14
CA GLU A 409 -16.04 17.31 -7.13
C GLU A 409 -14.72 16.79 -6.57
N SER A 410 -14.48 17.03 -5.28
CA SER A 410 -13.35 16.54 -4.53
C SER A 410 -13.79 15.98 -3.17
N LEU A 411 -13.09 14.94 -2.73
CA LEU A 411 -13.24 14.32 -1.43
C LEU A 411 -11.92 14.41 -0.62
N PRO A 412 -12.01 14.41 0.71
CA PRO A 412 -10.84 14.23 1.57
C PRO A 412 -10.24 12.84 1.40
N ALA A 413 -9.00 12.66 1.88
CA ALA A 413 -8.31 11.36 1.87
C ALA A 413 -8.85 10.42 2.97
N THR A 414 -10.12 10.02 2.82
CA THR A 414 -10.82 9.11 3.73
C THR A 414 -10.73 7.66 3.26
N ILE A 415 -10.75 6.71 4.19
CA ILE A 415 -10.97 5.29 3.92
C ILE A 415 -12.48 5.04 3.94
N ILE A 416 -13.05 4.64 2.80
CA ILE A 416 -14.46 4.25 2.72
C ILE A 416 -14.58 2.76 3.06
N VAL A 417 -15.39 2.46 4.07
CA VAL A 417 -15.80 1.08 4.41
C VAL A 417 -17.30 1.00 4.23
N THR A 418 -17.78 0.07 3.39
CA THR A 418 -19.22 -0.03 3.13
C THR A 418 -19.77 -1.44 3.31
N LEU A 419 -21.01 -1.52 3.82
CA LEU A 419 -21.86 -2.72 3.78
C LEU A 419 -22.87 -2.67 2.62
N SER A 420 -22.73 -1.72 1.70
CA SER A 420 -23.65 -1.56 0.58
C SER A 420 -23.38 -2.60 -0.51
N CYS A 421 -24.41 -3.37 -0.84
CA CYS A 421 -24.38 -4.45 -1.84
C CYS A 421 -23.83 -3.98 -3.19
N GLU A 422 -23.00 -4.83 -3.81
CA GLU A 422 -22.62 -4.76 -5.24
C GLU A 422 -21.98 -3.44 -5.70
N THR A 423 -21.54 -2.60 -4.77
CA THR A 423 -21.01 -1.25 -5.08
C THR A 423 -19.71 -1.26 -5.88
N VAL A 424 -18.97 -2.36 -5.84
CA VAL A 424 -17.75 -2.60 -6.64
C VAL A 424 -17.99 -3.57 -7.80
N ASP A 425 -19.22 -4.02 -8.03
CA ASP A 425 -19.53 -4.89 -9.17
C ASP A 425 -19.63 -4.07 -10.47
N ILE A 426 -18.47 -3.81 -11.07
CA ILE A 426 -18.41 -3.08 -12.35
C ILE A 426 -18.76 -3.96 -13.56
N TYR A 427 -19.01 -5.26 -13.35
CA TYR A 427 -19.19 -6.22 -14.44
C TYR A 427 -20.60 -6.19 -15.01
N GLU A 428 -21.56 -5.66 -14.24
CA GLU A 428 -22.94 -5.39 -14.66
C GLU A 428 -23.02 -4.66 -16.01
N GLU A 429 -23.95 -5.10 -16.88
CA GLU A 429 -24.07 -4.62 -18.27
C GLU A 429 -24.45 -3.12 -18.37
N TYR A 430 -25.13 -2.61 -17.35
CA TYR A 430 -25.54 -1.20 -17.27
C TYR A 430 -24.41 -0.28 -16.80
N VAL A 431 -23.29 -0.81 -16.30
CA VAL A 431 -22.08 -0.04 -15.96
C VAL A 431 -21.15 -0.03 -17.18
N ARG A 432 -21.31 0.97 -18.04
CA ARG A 432 -20.61 1.08 -19.33
C ARG A 432 -19.47 2.08 -19.31
N ASP A 433 -19.46 2.99 -18.36
CA ASP A 433 -18.48 4.06 -18.24
C ASP A 433 -17.91 4.08 -16.82
N PRO A 434 -16.59 4.29 -16.61
CA PRO A 434 -16.01 4.34 -15.27
C PRO A 434 -16.66 5.41 -14.38
N ARG A 435 -17.18 6.49 -14.98
CA ARG A 435 -17.85 7.58 -14.26
C ARG A 435 -19.20 7.16 -13.68
N GLN A 436 -19.77 6.05 -14.13
CA GLN A 436 -21.02 5.51 -13.59
C GLN A 436 -20.80 4.73 -12.29
N SER A 437 -19.60 4.17 -12.08
CA SER A 437 -19.28 3.39 -10.88
C SER A 437 -19.12 4.29 -9.66
N ILE A 438 -19.92 4.05 -8.62
CA ILE A 438 -19.84 4.78 -7.36
C ILE A 438 -18.48 4.61 -6.68
N ALA A 439 -17.94 3.39 -6.70
CA ALA A 439 -16.65 3.08 -6.07
C ALA A 439 -15.49 3.78 -6.80
N LEU A 440 -15.47 3.78 -8.15
CA LEU A 440 -14.47 4.51 -8.92
C LEU A 440 -14.56 6.02 -8.72
N GLN A 441 -15.76 6.56 -8.57
CA GLN A 441 -15.95 7.99 -8.28
C GLN A 441 -15.38 8.37 -6.92
N PHE A 442 -15.59 7.56 -5.86
CA PHE A 442 -15.00 7.83 -4.54
C PHE A 442 -13.48 7.96 -4.62
N VAL A 443 -12.77 6.98 -5.20
CA VAL A 443 -11.30 7.02 -5.29
C VAL A 443 -10.81 8.13 -6.24
N SER A 444 -11.49 8.33 -7.37
CA SER A 444 -11.11 9.36 -8.36
C SER A 444 -11.36 10.79 -7.88
N LYS A 445 -12.32 10.99 -6.97
CA LYS A 445 -12.61 12.30 -6.35
C LYS A 445 -11.76 12.54 -5.11
N GLY A 446 -11.12 11.51 -4.55
CA GLY A 446 -10.05 11.71 -3.59
C GLY A 446 -10.00 10.80 -2.37
N ALA A 447 -10.96 9.91 -2.18
CA ALA A 447 -10.86 8.90 -1.13
C ALA A 447 -9.57 8.09 -1.30
N ILE A 448 -8.91 7.75 -0.19
CA ILE A 448 -7.61 7.04 -0.24
C ILE A 448 -7.79 5.54 -0.48
N ALA A 449 -8.94 5.00 -0.14
CA ALA A 449 -9.32 3.62 -0.39
C ALA A 449 -10.84 3.47 -0.34
N TYR A 450 -11.33 2.44 -1.02
CA TYR A 450 -12.73 2.02 -0.97
C TYR A 450 -12.80 0.50 -0.79
N ILE A 451 -13.42 0.06 0.31
CA ILE A 451 -13.68 -1.35 0.60
C ILE A 451 -15.17 -1.62 0.41
N GLY A 452 -15.51 -2.44 -0.59
CA GLY A 452 -16.89 -2.81 -0.90
C GLY A 452 -17.03 -4.26 -1.36
N ALA A 453 -18.25 -4.65 -1.69
CA ALA A 453 -18.62 -6.03 -2.05
C ALA A 453 -19.10 -6.15 -3.51
N MET A 454 -18.69 -7.21 -4.21
CA MET A 454 -19.24 -7.59 -5.53
C MET A 454 -20.55 -8.40 -5.42
N LYS A 455 -21.07 -8.58 -4.21
CA LYS A 455 -22.24 -9.42 -3.95
C LYS A 455 -23.17 -8.74 -2.95
N ILE A 456 -24.40 -9.21 -2.90
CA ILE A 456 -25.38 -8.87 -1.87
C ILE A 456 -24.86 -9.27 -0.48
N GLU A 457 -24.87 -8.27 0.40
CA GLU A 457 -24.53 -8.34 1.82
C GLU A 457 -25.80 -8.47 2.66
N LYS A 458 -25.74 -9.22 3.76
CA LYS A 458 -26.84 -9.37 4.73
C LYS A 458 -26.41 -8.82 6.07
N SER A 459 -27.23 -7.92 6.62
CA SER A 459 -27.10 -7.43 8.00
C SER A 459 -27.73 -8.43 8.98
N GLY A 460 -27.03 -8.71 10.08
CA GLY A 460 -27.61 -9.21 11.32
C GLY A 460 -27.67 -8.09 12.36
N ASP A 461 -28.04 -8.44 13.61
CA ASP A 461 -28.24 -7.44 14.67
C ASP A 461 -26.98 -6.57 14.92
N GLU A 462 -25.85 -7.22 15.20
CA GLU A 462 -24.57 -6.55 15.54
C GLU A 462 -23.37 -7.04 14.75
N THR A 463 -23.63 -7.82 13.70
CA THR A 463 -22.65 -8.36 12.77
C THR A 463 -23.28 -8.38 11.39
N SER A 464 -22.48 -8.53 10.34
CA SER A 464 -22.98 -8.77 9.00
C SER A 464 -22.09 -9.72 8.24
N THR A 465 -22.56 -10.19 7.08
CA THR A 465 -21.73 -11.02 6.20
C THR A 465 -20.46 -10.33 5.72
N GLY A 466 -20.38 -9.00 5.80
CA GLY A 466 -19.27 -8.19 5.33
C GLY A 466 -18.31 -7.78 6.45
N TYR A 467 -18.62 -8.12 7.70
CA TYR A 467 -17.77 -7.92 8.87
C TYR A 467 -17.21 -6.48 9.04
N PRO A 468 -18.00 -5.40 8.84
CA PRO A 468 -17.48 -4.03 8.91
C PRO A 468 -16.98 -3.65 10.31
N GLU A 469 -17.51 -4.25 11.38
CA GLU A 469 -16.99 -4.08 12.74
C GLU A 469 -15.57 -4.64 12.87
N LEU A 470 -15.28 -5.77 12.23
CA LEU A 470 -13.94 -6.34 12.18
C LEU A 470 -13.03 -5.47 11.32
N ILE A 471 -13.49 -5.06 10.13
CA ILE A 471 -12.71 -4.19 9.22
C ILE A 471 -12.28 -2.90 9.95
N VAL A 472 -13.23 -2.20 10.57
CA VAL A 472 -12.92 -0.94 11.28
C VAL A 472 -12.01 -1.20 12.47
N GLN A 473 -12.25 -2.25 13.26
CA GLN A 473 -11.38 -2.57 14.40
C GLN A 473 -9.95 -2.89 13.96
N LEU A 474 -9.75 -3.65 12.88
CA LEU A 474 -8.41 -3.97 12.37
C LEU A 474 -7.73 -2.73 11.78
N CYS A 475 -8.47 -1.84 11.12
CA CYS A 475 -7.95 -0.54 10.69
C CYS A 475 -7.41 0.26 11.89
N LEU A 476 -8.17 0.31 13.00
CA LEU A 476 -7.79 1.02 14.22
C LEU A 476 -6.57 0.40 14.93
N GLN A 477 -6.42 -0.93 14.84
CA GLN A 477 -5.25 -1.66 15.35
C GLN A 477 -4.00 -1.49 14.46
N GLY A 478 -4.10 -0.82 13.31
CA GLY A 478 -2.97 -0.55 12.43
C GLY A 478 -2.60 -1.68 11.46
N TYR A 479 -3.51 -2.63 11.21
CA TYR A 479 -3.37 -3.57 10.10
C TYR A 479 -3.41 -2.84 8.75
N THR A 480 -2.79 -3.43 7.72
CA THR A 480 -2.91 -2.88 6.37
C THR A 480 -4.28 -3.19 5.77
N LEU A 481 -4.79 -2.31 4.89
CA LEU A 481 -6.10 -2.53 4.26
C LEU A 481 -6.17 -3.84 3.46
N GLY A 482 -5.07 -4.18 2.79
CA GLY A 482 -4.95 -5.43 2.05
C GLY A 482 -4.94 -6.65 2.96
N GLU A 483 -4.33 -6.60 4.14
CA GLU A 483 -4.41 -7.69 5.13
C GLU A 483 -5.85 -7.86 5.62
N ILE A 484 -6.55 -6.76 5.90
CA ILE A 484 -7.93 -6.76 6.38
C ILE A 484 -8.86 -7.41 5.36
N VAL A 485 -8.78 -7.00 4.09
CA VAL A 485 -9.62 -7.57 3.02
C VAL A 485 -9.26 -9.03 2.76
N ARG A 486 -7.97 -9.41 2.86
CA ARG A 486 -7.52 -10.81 2.78
C ARG A 486 -8.18 -11.67 3.87
N ILE A 487 -8.14 -11.21 5.12
CA ILE A 487 -8.77 -11.89 6.28
C ILE A 487 -10.26 -12.06 6.05
N VAL A 488 -10.97 -11.00 5.65
CA VAL A 488 -12.42 -11.05 5.41
C VAL A 488 -12.76 -12.03 4.29
N ASN A 489 -12.04 -11.97 3.16
CA ASN A 489 -12.25 -12.93 2.07
C ASN A 489 -11.93 -14.38 2.48
N ASN A 490 -10.91 -14.62 3.31
CA ASN A 490 -10.61 -15.96 3.83
C ASN A 490 -11.73 -16.49 4.74
N ILE A 491 -12.43 -15.61 5.48
CA ILE A 491 -13.66 -15.98 6.20
C ILE A 491 -14.73 -16.40 5.17
N HIS A 492 -14.99 -15.60 4.14
CA HIS A 492 -16.00 -15.94 3.11
C HIS A 492 -15.72 -17.27 2.41
N ILE A 493 -14.46 -17.52 2.05
CA ILE A 493 -13.99 -18.78 1.48
C ILE A 493 -14.32 -19.94 2.43
N CYS A 494 -14.01 -19.81 3.72
CA CYS A 494 -14.28 -20.88 4.69
C CYS A 494 -15.79 -21.14 4.90
N GLU A 495 -16.61 -20.10 4.85
CA GLU A 495 -18.03 -20.17 5.19
C GLU A 495 -18.92 -20.66 4.05
N ILE A 496 -18.71 -20.11 2.85
CA ILE A 496 -19.53 -20.41 1.69
C ILE A 496 -19.01 -21.72 1.09
N LYS A 497 -19.87 -22.72 0.90
CA LYS A 497 -19.50 -24.03 0.36
C LYS A 497 -20.10 -24.27 -1.02
N GLY A 498 -19.48 -25.15 -1.81
CA GLY A 498 -20.01 -25.60 -3.09
C GLY A 498 -19.76 -24.65 -4.27
N VAL A 499 -18.90 -23.65 -4.11
CA VAL A 499 -18.48 -22.70 -5.16
C VAL A 499 -16.97 -22.48 -5.04
N ASP A 500 -16.29 -22.20 -6.15
CA ASP A 500 -14.85 -21.98 -6.16
C ASP A 500 -14.38 -20.85 -5.21
N PRO A 501 -13.21 -21.00 -4.55
CA PRO A 501 -12.65 -20.01 -3.62
C PRO A 501 -12.65 -18.56 -4.12
N TRP A 502 -12.18 -18.31 -5.35
CA TRP A 502 -12.05 -16.95 -5.90
C TRP A 502 -13.41 -16.28 -6.23
N ILE A 503 -14.49 -17.04 -6.32
CA ILE A 503 -15.86 -16.52 -6.47
C ILE A 503 -16.45 -16.18 -5.09
N ARG A 504 -16.09 -16.96 -4.07
CA ARG A 504 -16.48 -16.71 -2.67
C ARG A 504 -15.79 -15.46 -2.09
N ALA A 505 -14.61 -15.14 -2.59
CA ALA A 505 -13.89 -13.91 -2.29
C ALA A 505 -14.49 -12.71 -3.04
N TYR A 506 -15.44 -12.02 -2.42
CA TYR A 506 -16.19 -10.96 -3.08
C TYR A 506 -15.95 -9.56 -2.51
N THR A 507 -15.21 -9.42 -1.41
CA THR A 507 -14.78 -8.11 -0.91
C THR A 507 -13.59 -7.61 -1.72
N VAL A 508 -13.65 -6.37 -2.18
CA VAL A 508 -12.62 -5.74 -3.02
C VAL A 508 -12.10 -4.48 -2.35
N LEU A 509 -10.78 -4.35 -2.33
CA LEU A 509 -10.07 -3.12 -2.01
C LEU A 509 -9.77 -2.36 -3.32
N LEU A 510 -10.46 -1.25 -3.55
CA LEU A 510 -9.98 -0.24 -4.49
C LEU A 510 -9.01 0.66 -3.74
N GLY A 511 -7.73 0.34 -3.88
CA GLY A 511 -6.62 1.11 -3.36
C GLY A 511 -5.38 0.31 -3.10
N ASP A 512 -4.37 0.96 -2.52
CA ASP A 512 -3.12 0.30 -2.21
C ASP A 512 -3.27 -0.63 -0.98
N PRO A 513 -2.84 -1.91 -1.08
CA PRO A 513 -2.99 -2.88 0.00
C PRO A 513 -2.19 -2.53 1.25
N ASP A 514 -1.12 -1.73 1.17
CA ASP A 514 -0.23 -1.46 2.31
C ASP A 514 -0.59 -0.17 3.08
N ILE A 515 -1.71 0.49 2.74
CA ILE A 515 -2.28 1.60 3.52
C ILE A 515 -2.58 1.12 4.94
N ARG A 516 -2.19 1.92 5.94
CA ARG A 516 -2.53 1.73 7.37
C ARG A 516 -2.80 3.06 8.03
N LEU A 517 -3.66 3.07 9.04
CA LEU A 517 -4.02 4.28 9.81
C LEU A 517 -2.98 4.66 10.86
N SER A 518 -2.29 3.67 11.40
CA SER A 518 -1.27 3.85 12.43
C SER A 518 -0.30 2.67 12.39
N GLU A 519 0.74 2.75 13.22
CA GLU A 519 1.52 1.57 13.55
C GLU A 519 0.66 0.51 14.22
N PHE A 520 1.05 -0.74 14.05
CA PHE A 520 0.33 -1.88 14.60
C PHE A 520 0.37 -1.85 16.13
N GLN A 521 -0.80 -1.98 16.76
CA GLN A 521 -0.95 -2.09 18.21
C GLN A 521 -1.92 -3.24 18.51
N ALA A 522 -1.42 -4.26 19.20
CA ALA A 522 -2.27 -5.35 19.67
C ALA A 522 -3.14 -4.89 20.84
N ASP A 523 -4.43 -5.19 20.80
CA ASP A 523 -5.36 -4.89 21.90
C ASP A 523 -5.35 -5.97 22.99
N PHE A 524 -4.64 -7.06 22.78
CA PHE A 524 -4.62 -8.21 23.67
C PHE A 524 -3.25 -8.91 23.65
N GLU A 525 -2.99 -9.67 24.71
CA GLU A 525 -1.85 -10.57 24.81
C GLU A 525 -2.31 -12.03 24.70
N ILE A 526 -1.49 -12.87 24.07
CA ILE A 526 -1.74 -14.32 23.99
C ILE A 526 -0.70 -15.03 24.87
N ARG A 527 -1.19 -15.81 25.85
CA ARG A 527 -0.39 -16.70 26.69
C ARG A 527 -0.62 -18.13 26.25
N THR A 528 0.46 -18.86 25.97
CA THR A 528 0.37 -20.28 25.63
C THR A 528 0.34 -21.09 26.92
N LEU A 529 -0.79 -21.76 27.19
CA LEU A 529 -0.94 -22.65 28.35
C LEU A 529 -0.47 -24.06 28.00
N LYS A 530 -0.86 -24.55 26.81
CA LYS A 530 -0.41 -25.81 26.24
C LYS A 530 -0.15 -25.61 24.75
N PRO A 531 1.12 -25.69 24.28
CA PRO A 531 1.46 -25.40 22.89
C PRO A 531 0.58 -26.15 21.91
N GLY A 532 -0.05 -25.42 20.98
CA GLY A 532 -0.93 -25.95 19.96
C GLY A 532 -2.30 -26.43 20.43
N GLU A 533 -2.64 -26.35 21.71
CA GLU A 533 -3.89 -26.91 22.26
C GLU A 533 -4.64 -25.93 23.16
N GLU A 534 -3.97 -25.21 24.05
CA GLU A 534 -4.61 -24.31 25.00
C GLU A 534 -3.91 -22.95 25.06
N TYR A 535 -4.72 -21.90 24.95
CA TYR A 535 -4.29 -20.51 24.97
C TYR A 535 -5.17 -19.69 25.90
N GLU A 536 -4.58 -18.67 26.52
CA GLU A 536 -5.29 -17.62 27.23
C GLU A 536 -5.08 -16.30 26.49
N ILE A 537 -6.16 -15.59 26.17
CA ILE A 537 -6.11 -14.27 25.55
C ILE A 537 -6.60 -13.24 26.56
N VAL A 538 -5.76 -12.26 26.89
CA VAL A 538 -6.06 -11.21 27.86
C VAL A 538 -6.13 -9.87 27.14
N PHE A 539 -7.31 -9.25 27.14
CA PHE A 539 -7.50 -7.94 26.53
C PHE A 539 -6.89 -6.84 27.42
N SER A 540 -6.10 -5.97 26.82
CA SER A 540 -5.46 -4.82 27.48
C SER A 540 -6.27 -3.53 27.31
N ARG A 541 -7.17 -3.48 26.33
CA ARG A 541 -7.97 -2.32 25.94
C ARG A 541 -9.40 -2.70 25.58
N ASN A 542 -10.25 -1.68 25.45
CA ASN A 542 -11.60 -1.88 24.92
C ASN A 542 -11.54 -2.13 23.41
N CYS A 543 -12.21 -3.18 22.92
CA CYS A 543 -12.33 -3.43 21.48
C CYS A 543 -13.69 -4.07 21.13
N ILE A 544 -14.17 -3.81 19.91
CA ILE A 544 -15.51 -4.25 19.46
C ILE A 544 -15.46 -5.60 18.72
N ALA A 545 -14.27 -5.97 18.26
CA ALA A 545 -13.95 -7.22 17.60
C ALA A 545 -12.48 -7.59 17.88
N ALA A 546 -12.08 -8.82 17.55
CA ALA A 546 -10.69 -9.25 17.66
C ALA A 546 -10.35 -10.30 16.60
N LEU A 547 -9.17 -10.19 15.99
CA LEU A 547 -8.56 -11.27 15.22
C LEU A 547 -7.45 -11.90 16.06
N ILE A 548 -7.64 -13.15 16.47
CA ILE A 548 -6.67 -13.89 17.28
C ILE A 548 -6.00 -14.93 16.38
N ARG A 549 -4.67 -14.85 16.27
CA ARG A 549 -3.86 -15.81 15.51
C ARG A 549 -3.19 -16.79 16.45
N LEU A 550 -3.55 -18.08 16.33
CA LEU A 550 -3.07 -19.14 17.22
C LEU A 550 -2.30 -20.20 16.43
N PRO A 551 -1.04 -20.50 16.76
CA PRO A 551 -0.34 -21.61 16.12
C PRO A 551 -1.01 -22.95 16.48
N ILE A 552 -1.12 -23.87 15.53
CA ILE A 552 -1.77 -25.16 15.73
C ILE A 552 -0.89 -26.33 15.28
N LYS A 553 -1.19 -27.54 15.78
CA LYS A 553 -0.42 -28.76 15.48
C LYS A 553 -0.84 -29.45 14.18
N GLY A 554 -2.06 -29.17 13.69
CA GLY A 554 -2.60 -29.82 12.51
C GLY A 554 -3.95 -29.24 12.08
N GLU A 555 -4.34 -29.49 10.84
CA GLU A 555 -5.54 -28.90 10.23
C GLU A 555 -6.84 -29.58 10.69
N HIS A 556 -6.76 -30.83 11.16
CA HIS A 556 -7.94 -31.62 11.54
C HIS A 556 -8.45 -31.29 12.95
N ILE A 557 -9.05 -30.11 13.10
CA ILE A 557 -9.66 -29.67 14.35
C ILE A 557 -11.09 -30.24 14.48
N ALA A 558 -11.34 -30.98 15.55
CA ALA A 558 -12.68 -31.47 15.91
C ALA A 558 -13.55 -30.34 16.49
N LYS A 559 -13.01 -29.58 17.43
CA LYS A 559 -13.73 -28.49 18.11
C LYS A 559 -12.76 -27.42 18.60
N VAL A 560 -13.19 -26.15 18.53
CA VAL A 560 -12.58 -25.04 19.27
C VAL A 560 -13.59 -24.63 20.33
N SER A 561 -13.17 -24.61 21.59
CA SER A 561 -14.00 -24.20 22.72
C SER A 561 -13.46 -22.90 23.28
N ILE A 562 -14.34 -21.92 23.48
CA ILE A 562 -14.02 -20.63 24.09
C ILE A 562 -14.95 -20.43 25.28
N ASN A 563 -14.41 -20.13 26.44
CA ASN A 563 -15.15 -20.00 27.70
C ASN A 563 -15.80 -18.61 27.87
N LEU A 564 -16.55 -18.13 26.88
CA LEU A 564 -17.31 -16.89 27.00
C LEU A 564 -18.69 -17.01 26.32
N PRO A 565 -19.80 -16.70 27.02
CA PRO A 565 -21.14 -16.70 26.43
C PRO A 565 -21.32 -15.52 25.46
N ALA A 566 -22.33 -15.63 24.56
CA ALA A 566 -22.70 -14.60 23.58
C ALA A 566 -21.56 -14.15 22.64
N LEU A 567 -20.63 -15.06 22.36
CA LEU A 567 -19.50 -14.84 21.46
C LEU A 567 -19.84 -15.36 20.06
N PHE A 568 -19.86 -14.46 19.08
CA PHE A 568 -19.87 -14.81 17.67
C PHE A 568 -18.44 -15.06 17.21
N THR A 569 -18.19 -16.24 16.65
CA THR A 569 -16.86 -16.70 16.28
C THR A 569 -16.85 -17.18 14.84
N LYS A 570 -15.91 -16.65 14.05
CA LYS A 570 -15.53 -17.19 12.74
C LYS A 570 -14.10 -17.66 12.77
N ARG A 571 -13.78 -18.63 11.91
CA ARG A 571 -12.45 -19.20 11.87
C ARG A 571 -12.09 -19.69 10.48
N TYR A 572 -10.80 -19.65 10.19
CA TYR A 572 -10.17 -20.36 9.08
C TYR A 572 -8.75 -20.74 9.51
N ILE A 573 -8.13 -21.66 8.78
CA ILE A 573 -6.77 -22.12 9.04
C ILE A 573 -5.96 -21.82 7.79
N GLU A 574 -4.84 -21.12 7.95
CA GLU A 574 -3.94 -20.82 6.85
C GLU A 574 -2.51 -21.21 7.20
N ARG A 575 -1.66 -21.29 6.18
CA ARG A 575 -0.24 -21.58 6.33
C ARG A 575 0.60 -20.31 6.27
N GLU A 576 0.96 -19.77 7.43
CA GLU A 576 1.89 -18.63 7.52
C GLU A 576 3.34 -19.13 7.70
N ASP A 577 4.23 -18.78 6.76
CA ASP A 577 5.67 -19.13 6.82
C ASP A 577 5.95 -20.63 7.10
N GLY A 578 5.12 -21.50 6.52
CA GLY A 578 5.21 -22.95 6.67
C GLY A 578 4.63 -23.51 7.97
N ARG A 579 4.04 -22.66 8.83
CA ARG A 579 3.35 -23.05 10.05
C ARG A 579 1.85 -22.90 9.90
N LEU A 580 1.10 -23.80 10.51
CA LEU A 580 -0.35 -23.72 10.52
C LEU A 580 -0.81 -22.73 11.60
N VAL A 581 -1.65 -21.79 11.21
CA VAL A 581 -2.21 -20.77 12.08
C VAL A 581 -3.73 -20.82 11.99
N LEU A 582 -4.37 -20.99 13.15
CA LEU A 582 -5.80 -20.82 13.31
C LEU A 582 -6.09 -19.33 13.53
N ASN A 583 -6.80 -18.74 12.57
CA ASN A 583 -7.33 -17.39 12.69
C ASN A 583 -8.73 -17.46 13.30
N LEU A 584 -8.92 -16.81 14.46
CA LEU A 584 -10.21 -16.68 15.14
C LEU A 584 -10.67 -15.22 15.09
N CYS A 585 -11.78 -14.97 14.40
CA CYS A 585 -12.42 -13.67 14.36
C CYS A 585 -13.57 -13.66 15.38
N LEU A 586 -13.43 -12.84 16.40
CA LEU A 586 -14.32 -12.81 17.55
C LEU A 586 -15.07 -11.48 17.64
N THR A 587 -16.37 -11.53 17.91
CA THR A 587 -17.16 -10.36 18.29
C THR A 587 -18.25 -10.78 19.27
N ARG A 588 -18.56 -9.92 20.25
CA ARG A 588 -19.61 -10.18 21.25
C ARG A 588 -20.92 -9.54 20.80
N ILE A 589 -22.04 -10.24 20.93
CA ILE A 589 -23.37 -9.71 20.59
C ILE A 589 -24.03 -9.23 21.90
N LEU A 590 -24.68 -8.06 21.92
CA LEU A 590 -25.44 -7.59 23.08
C LEU A 590 -26.67 -8.49 23.28
N THR A 591 -26.58 -9.39 24.24
CA THR A 591 -27.76 -9.99 24.85
C THR A 591 -27.81 -9.55 26.31
N GLY A 592 -28.66 -8.57 26.62
CA GLY A 592 -28.98 -8.19 28.00
C GLY A 592 -28.05 -7.19 28.68
N ASP A 593 -26.71 -7.36 28.67
CA ASP A 593 -25.82 -6.42 29.41
C ASP A 593 -24.31 -6.41 29.07
N VAL A 594 -23.80 -7.05 28.00
CA VAL A 594 -22.36 -6.86 27.63
C VAL A 594 -22.12 -7.07 26.13
N GLY A 595 -21.50 -6.10 25.45
CA GLY A 595 -21.31 -6.16 23.99
C GLY A 595 -20.09 -5.43 23.47
N ASP A 596 -18.95 -5.58 24.16
CA ASP A 596 -17.57 -5.28 23.73
C ASP A 596 -16.58 -6.10 24.60
N PHE A 597 -15.31 -6.19 24.21
CA PHE A 597 -14.25 -6.72 25.08
C PHE A 597 -13.66 -5.57 25.88
N GLY A 598 -13.60 -5.71 27.21
CA GLY A 598 -12.98 -4.70 28.09
C GLY A 598 -11.58 -5.09 28.53
N PRO A 599 -10.80 -4.15 29.10
CA PRO A 599 -9.50 -4.47 29.70
C PRO A 599 -9.64 -5.53 30.79
N ASN A 600 -8.66 -6.43 30.86
CA ASN A 600 -8.61 -7.60 31.73
C ASN A 600 -9.67 -8.67 31.45
N THR A 601 -10.46 -8.55 30.37
CA THR A 601 -11.27 -9.68 29.89
C THR A 601 -10.32 -10.80 29.48
N SER A 602 -10.49 -12.01 30.01
CA SER A 602 -9.70 -13.19 29.66
C SER A 602 -10.55 -14.22 28.94
N LEU A 603 -10.02 -14.79 27.84
CA LEU A 603 -10.60 -15.89 27.08
C LEU A 603 -9.65 -17.08 27.12
N LYS A 604 -10.12 -18.21 27.63
CA LYS A 604 -9.46 -19.50 27.47
C LYS A 604 -9.97 -20.20 26.21
N VAL A 605 -9.05 -20.44 25.28
CA VAL A 605 -9.30 -21.17 24.03
C VAL A 605 -8.70 -22.56 24.13
N THR A 606 -9.51 -23.59 23.93
CA THR A 606 -9.09 -24.99 23.89
C THR A 606 -9.39 -25.58 22.51
N ILE A 607 -8.37 -26.16 21.88
CA ILE A 607 -8.40 -26.76 20.56
C ILE A 607 -8.34 -28.28 20.70
N LEU A 608 -9.40 -28.94 20.27
CA LEU A 608 -9.51 -30.40 20.27
C LEU A 608 -9.31 -30.92 18.85
N TYR A 609 -8.32 -31.78 18.66
CA TYR A 609 -8.00 -32.40 17.37
C TYR A 609 -8.80 -33.68 17.14
N LYS A 610 -9.10 -33.98 15.87
CA LYS A 610 -9.63 -35.29 15.50
C LYS A 610 -8.55 -36.36 15.72
N PRO A 611 -8.89 -37.54 16.24
CA PRO A 611 -7.95 -38.65 16.30
C PRO A 611 -7.46 -39.01 14.89
N SER A 612 -6.18 -39.38 14.78
CA SER A 612 -5.58 -39.76 13.49
C SER A 612 -6.36 -40.93 12.86
N PRO A 613 -6.60 -40.93 11.53
CA PRO A 613 -7.18 -42.07 10.80
C PRO A 613 -6.44 -43.38 11.08
N LEU A 614 -5.13 -43.28 11.34
CA LEU A 614 -4.23 -44.39 11.67
C LEU A 614 -4.65 -45.12 12.95
N ILE A 615 -5.24 -44.42 13.92
CA ILE A 615 -5.79 -45.04 15.14
C ILE A 615 -6.97 -45.94 14.77
N TYR A 616 -7.85 -45.52 13.87
CA TYR A 616 -8.94 -46.36 13.40
C TYR A 616 -8.40 -47.58 12.63
N TYR A 617 -7.43 -47.41 11.73
CA TYR A 617 -6.81 -48.52 11.02
C TYR A 617 -6.14 -49.54 11.96
N VAL A 618 -5.39 -49.07 12.96
CA VAL A 618 -4.77 -49.94 13.98
C VAL A 618 -5.83 -50.65 14.82
N THR A 619 -6.92 -49.96 15.18
CA THR A 619 -8.03 -50.54 15.94
C THR A 619 -8.77 -51.60 15.12
N TYR A 620 -9.04 -51.37 13.84
CA TYR A 620 -9.64 -52.37 12.96
C TYR A 620 -8.71 -53.57 12.74
N ALA A 621 -7.42 -53.31 12.51
CA ALA A 621 -6.42 -54.37 12.35
C ALA A 621 -6.32 -55.25 13.61
N SER A 622 -6.32 -54.65 14.81
CA SER A 622 -6.26 -55.40 16.07
C SER A 622 -7.52 -56.23 16.31
N ILE A 623 -8.71 -55.72 15.97
CA ILE A 623 -9.97 -56.49 16.00
C ILE A 623 -9.90 -57.69 15.04
N ILE A 624 -9.45 -57.48 13.79
CA ILE A 624 -9.33 -58.55 12.79
C ILE A 624 -8.35 -59.63 13.28
N VAL A 625 -7.18 -59.23 13.80
CA VAL A 625 -6.19 -60.17 14.36
C VAL A 625 -6.79 -60.94 15.55
N ALA A 626 -7.49 -60.27 16.46
CA ALA A 626 -8.16 -60.93 17.58
C ALA A 626 -9.19 -61.98 17.12
N ILE A 627 -9.99 -61.66 16.09
CA ILE A 627 -10.96 -62.58 15.49
C ILE A 627 -10.24 -63.79 14.85
N VAL A 628 -9.15 -63.56 14.11
CA VAL A 628 -8.37 -64.64 13.49
C VAL A 628 -7.73 -65.54 14.55
N VAL A 629 -7.14 -64.97 15.59
CA VAL A 629 -6.57 -65.72 16.72
C VAL A 629 -7.66 -66.53 17.43
N LEU A 630 -8.82 -65.94 17.68
CA LEU A 630 -9.97 -66.64 18.27
C LEU A 630 -10.43 -67.81 17.39
N MET A 631 -10.56 -67.59 16.07
CA MET A 631 -10.90 -68.66 15.12
C MET A 631 -9.87 -69.81 15.12
N LEU A 632 -8.57 -69.48 15.14
CA LEU A 632 -7.49 -70.48 15.21
C LEU A 632 -7.51 -71.23 16.54
N PHE A 633 -7.80 -70.55 17.65
CA PHE A 633 -7.92 -71.15 18.98
C PHE A 633 -9.13 -72.09 19.07
N LEU A 634 -10.29 -71.65 18.58
CA LEU A 634 -11.52 -72.47 18.49
C LEU A 634 -11.30 -73.70 17.60
N ARG A 635 -10.67 -73.56 16.42
CA ARG A 635 -10.29 -74.70 15.57
C ARG A 635 -9.34 -75.69 16.27
N ARG A 636 -8.38 -75.20 17.06
CA ARG A 636 -7.49 -76.06 17.86
C ARG A 636 -8.24 -76.79 18.96
N PHE A 637 -9.21 -76.13 19.61
CA PHE A 637 -10.07 -76.74 20.61
C PHE A 637 -10.97 -77.83 20.02
N GLU A 638 -11.58 -77.59 18.86
CA GLU A 638 -12.35 -78.60 18.13
C GLU A 638 -11.49 -79.80 17.70
N LYS A 639 -10.27 -79.58 17.20
CA LYS A 639 -9.32 -80.66 16.90
C LYS A 639 -8.94 -81.47 18.15
N LYS A 640 -8.71 -80.82 19.30
CA LYS A 640 -8.48 -81.51 20.58
C LYS A 640 -9.70 -82.28 21.08
N ARG A 641 -10.92 -81.80 20.80
CA ARG A 641 -12.18 -82.48 21.15
C ARG A 641 -12.43 -83.71 20.26
N LYS A 642 -12.14 -83.61 18.95
CA LYS A 642 -12.23 -84.73 18.00
C LYS A 642 -11.12 -85.77 18.15
N GLY A 643 -9.96 -85.41 18.69
CA GLY A 643 -8.88 -86.36 19.02
C GLY A 643 -9.02 -87.08 20.36
N LYS A 644 -10.11 -86.84 21.12
CA LYS A 644 -10.46 -87.49 22.39
C LYS A 644 -11.79 -88.27 22.31
N ALA A 645 -12.38 -88.39 21.12
CA ALA A 645 -13.58 -89.17 20.86
C ALA A 645 -13.22 -90.50 20.22
#